data_AF-A0A839TZF5-F1
#
_entry.id   AF-A0A839TZF5-F1
#
_cell.length_a   1.000
_cell.length_b   1.000
_cell.length_c   1.000
_cell.angle_alpha   90.00
_cell.angle_beta   90.00
_cell.angle_gamma   90.00
#
_symmetry.space_group_name_H-M   'P 1'
#
loop_
_entity.id
_entity.type
_entity.pdbx_description
1 polymer ?
#
loop_
_entity_poly.entity_id
_entity_poly.type
_entity_poly.pdbx_seq_one_letter_code
_entity_poly.pdbx_strand_id
1 'polypeptide(L)'
;MEKWNVMDVPVMKSAKGEAVVDGMSWTERIRNMSAVQRPMQFLAAKKWMLLLTFMGFLLGKAMILDELSPFAIAFFAVIAFMRRDYILPVGMAVILGSLFAPFPAPLIIAAELIIFHLMYKGLNAFDHAELSYAPLMVFVSAFCVKIFMVLIGPPFTWYSLMMTAVDAVLSFVLTLVFIQAIPVFTYRKKNYQLKNEEILCLIILLASVMTGAVGWSIYNLSVEHVLSRYLILVFALVGGAPLGASVGVVTGLILSLADISAIYQMSLLAFSGMLAGMLREGRKGAVSIGMLLGSSILSIYFSGPGDVMQSTWETCIAIGLFLLTPKAMIAVISKYVPGTTDHSKSQHEYAKRVRDLTAERVTQFSQVFRQLSQSFGQVSGTEEVSKRNEEMDHFMNAVTEGACANCFKKNHCWDAKFYQTYKYMTDVMTSVEENPEMSAEDVPEEWKRICAKTGDVVDVMKQQYHLYQHDMQWKRQIYDSRQLVAEQLSGVSQVMEDLAKEIQREGQAMYRQEEQIRDALEKLGLSIQGIEIISLDPGHVEIEVVHAYTRGYDECRKIIAPLLSDILEEHVAVLNETFSSNKDGLATVMFGSAKTFEITTGVAGAAKGGDLLSGDSFSTVELGNGTFAVALSDGMGNGERARLESSTALNILEQLLQSGMEEKLAIKSVNSILMLRSPEEIYATVDMALIDQYTAETTFMKIGSAPSFIKRGNEVIPVSASNLPIGIIQDIEVDLVTLKLQAGDIVIMMTDGIYDAPGYAVNKELWMKRMLQEIESNDPQHIADCLLEKVIRYQQNQIHDDMTVVVGKVEHYQPEWATLHVPGVDRMERPRTVS
;
A
#
# COMPACT_ATOMS: atom_id res chain seq x y z
N MET A 1 -18.50 33.65 -24.61
CA MET A 1 -18.17 32.30 -25.13
C MET A 1 -16.84 32.41 -25.86
N GLU A 2 -15.74 32.23 -25.14
CA GLU A 2 -14.39 32.27 -25.71
C GLU A 2 -13.64 31.06 -25.17
N LYS A 3 -13.21 30.18 -26.07
CA LYS A 3 -12.37 29.01 -25.76
C LYS A 3 -10.92 29.41 -25.97
N TRP A 4 -10.20 29.61 -24.88
CA TRP A 4 -8.75 29.56 -24.82
C TRP A 4 -8.37 28.55 -23.74
N ASN A 5 -7.60 27.53 -24.13
CA ASN A 5 -6.56 26.88 -23.33
C ASN A 5 -6.12 25.57 -24.02
N VAL A 6 -5.14 25.70 -24.91
CA VAL A 6 -4.14 24.65 -25.17
C VAL A 6 -2.84 25.27 -24.68
N MET A 7 -2.27 24.74 -23.60
CA MET A 7 -0.96 25.14 -23.10
C MET A 7 0.13 24.38 -23.88
N ASP A 8 1.03 25.15 -24.48
CA ASP A 8 2.22 24.72 -25.18
C ASP A 8 3.24 24.04 -24.27
N VAL A 9 3.83 22.96 -24.77
CA VAL A 9 4.97 22.22 -24.20
C VAL A 9 6.25 23.03 -24.43
N PRO A 10 7.15 23.20 -23.43
CA PRO A 10 8.29 24.08 -23.58
C PRO A 10 9.41 23.47 -24.45
N VAL A 11 9.79 24.23 -25.46
CA VAL A 11 10.94 24.03 -26.33
C VAL A 11 12.25 24.19 -25.53
N MET A 12 13.10 23.16 -25.62
CA MET A 12 14.42 23.08 -25.02
C MET A 12 15.36 24.12 -25.66
N LYS A 13 15.61 25.24 -24.96
CA LYS A 13 16.62 26.24 -25.35
C LYS A 13 18.04 25.73 -25.06
N SER A 14 18.87 25.75 -26.09
CA SER A 14 20.33 25.61 -26.05
C SER A 14 20.95 26.68 -25.16
N ALA A 15 21.50 26.30 -24.01
CA ALA A 15 22.37 27.15 -23.21
C ALA A 15 23.84 26.97 -23.67
N LYS A 16 24.34 27.95 -24.42
CA LYS A 16 25.78 28.22 -24.56
C LYS A 16 26.22 28.90 -23.26
N GLY A 17 26.95 28.18 -22.42
CA GLY A 17 27.73 28.75 -21.32
C GLY A 17 29.21 28.71 -21.70
N GLU A 18 29.83 29.88 -21.79
CA GLU A 18 31.27 30.06 -21.92
C GLU A 18 31.97 29.48 -20.67
N ALA A 19 32.93 28.58 -20.89
CA ALA A 19 33.87 28.15 -19.87
C ALA A 19 35.29 28.44 -20.37
N VAL A 20 35.95 29.31 -19.60
CA VAL A 20 37.33 29.77 -19.71
C VAL A 20 38.28 28.57 -19.83
N VAL A 21 39.13 28.58 -20.86
CA VAL A 21 40.26 27.65 -21.02
C VAL A 21 41.52 28.48 -20.87
N ASP A 22 42.35 28.16 -19.88
CA ASP A 22 43.75 28.58 -19.87
C ASP A 22 44.67 27.39 -19.52
N GLY A 23 45.68 27.22 -20.38
CA GLY A 23 46.96 26.52 -20.21
C GLY A 23 47.04 25.09 -19.63
N MET A 24 47.13 24.07 -20.50
CA MET A 24 47.95 22.85 -20.23
C MET A 24 48.46 22.22 -21.53
N SER A 25 49.74 21.83 -21.55
CA SER A 25 50.52 21.54 -22.77
C SER A 25 50.31 20.16 -23.38
N TRP A 26 50.44 20.09 -24.71
CA TRP A 26 50.30 18.90 -25.57
C TRP A 26 51.18 17.70 -25.18
N THR A 27 52.26 17.93 -24.46
CA THR A 27 53.26 16.93 -24.06
C THR A 27 52.82 16.03 -22.90
N GLU A 28 51.86 16.46 -22.08
CA GLU A 28 51.33 15.62 -20.99
C GLU A 28 50.20 14.68 -21.45
N ARG A 29 49.53 14.99 -22.57
CA ARG A 29 48.51 14.11 -23.18
C ARG A 29 49.08 12.82 -23.78
N ILE A 30 50.34 12.84 -24.22
CA ILE A 30 50.96 11.69 -24.90
C ILE A 30 51.53 10.68 -23.90
N ARG A 31 51.86 11.10 -22.67
CA ARG A 31 52.52 10.25 -21.67
C ARG A 31 51.56 9.34 -20.87
N ASN A 32 50.26 9.60 -20.88
CA ASN A 32 49.24 8.81 -20.18
C ASN A 32 48.42 7.84 -21.08
N MET A 33 48.90 7.53 -22.29
CA MET A 33 48.24 6.56 -23.17
C MET A 33 48.67 5.11 -22.86
N SER A 34 48.08 4.49 -21.84
CA SER A 34 48.13 3.03 -21.69
C SER A 34 47.30 2.37 -22.81
N ALA A 35 47.99 1.80 -23.79
CA ALA A 35 47.42 1.21 -25.02
C ALA A 35 46.50 -0.03 -24.82
N VAL A 36 46.15 -0.40 -23.58
CA VAL A 36 45.41 -1.63 -23.26
C VAL A 36 43.95 -1.37 -22.83
N GLN A 37 43.58 -0.16 -22.42
CA GLN A 37 42.22 0.12 -21.90
C GLN A 37 41.17 0.45 -22.98
N ARG A 38 41.59 1.01 -24.13
CA ARG A 38 40.68 1.32 -25.25
C ARG A 38 39.99 0.10 -25.87
N PRO A 39 40.65 -1.05 -26.16
CA PRO A 39 39.96 -2.19 -26.73
C PRO A 39 38.95 -2.80 -25.77
N MET A 40 39.21 -2.78 -24.45
CA MET A 40 38.33 -3.38 -23.44
C MET A 40 37.06 -2.56 -23.20
N GLN A 41 37.16 -1.22 -23.20
CA GLN A 41 35.99 -0.33 -23.14
C GLN A 41 35.18 -0.34 -24.45
N PHE A 42 35.85 -0.47 -25.60
CA PHE A 42 35.20 -0.65 -26.89
C PHE A 42 34.46 -2.00 -26.99
N LEU A 43 35.04 -3.09 -26.47
CA LEU A 43 34.39 -4.40 -26.36
C LEU A 43 33.17 -4.36 -25.45
N ALA A 44 33.24 -3.63 -24.33
CA ALA A 44 32.13 -3.51 -23.40
C ALA A 44 30.95 -2.71 -23.98
N ALA A 45 31.21 -1.62 -24.71
CA ALA A 45 30.18 -0.79 -25.33
C ALA A 45 29.51 -1.45 -26.55
N LYS A 46 30.25 -2.27 -27.31
CA LYS A 46 29.76 -2.97 -28.51
C LYS A 46 29.53 -4.47 -28.34
N LYS A 47 29.54 -4.99 -27.11
CA LYS A 47 29.40 -6.44 -26.83
C LYS A 47 28.20 -7.08 -27.52
N TRP A 48 27.05 -6.40 -27.53
CA TRP A 48 25.82 -6.90 -28.16
C TRP A 48 25.86 -6.86 -29.69
N MET A 49 26.51 -5.84 -30.26
CA MET A 49 26.77 -5.77 -31.69
C MET A 49 27.65 -6.96 -32.12
N LEU A 50 28.73 -7.23 -31.38
CA LEU A 50 29.62 -8.37 -31.65
C LEU A 50 28.89 -9.72 -31.53
N LEU A 51 28.05 -9.87 -30.49
CA LEU A 51 27.26 -11.09 -30.28
C LEU A 51 26.27 -11.33 -31.42
N LEU A 52 25.50 -10.31 -31.82
CA LEU A 52 24.52 -10.43 -32.91
C LEU A 52 25.20 -10.67 -34.27
N THR A 53 26.37 -10.07 -34.52
CA THR A 53 27.15 -10.36 -35.73
C THR A 53 27.71 -11.78 -35.73
N PHE A 54 28.16 -12.29 -34.59
CA PHE A 54 28.64 -13.66 -34.47
C PHE A 54 27.52 -14.69 -34.66
N MET A 55 26.33 -14.43 -34.09
CA MET A 55 25.14 -15.24 -34.36
C MET A 55 24.75 -15.20 -35.84
N GLY A 56 24.82 -14.03 -36.47
CA GLY A 56 24.57 -13.89 -37.91
C GLY A 56 25.51 -14.74 -38.76
N PHE A 57 26.80 -14.79 -38.41
CA PHE A 57 27.77 -15.66 -39.08
C PHE A 57 27.40 -17.15 -38.96
N LEU A 58 27.08 -17.63 -37.76
CA LEU A 58 26.71 -19.03 -37.55
C LEU A 58 25.38 -19.41 -38.23
N LEU A 59 24.37 -18.54 -38.15
CA LEU A 59 23.08 -18.76 -38.81
C LEU A 59 23.18 -18.68 -40.33
N GLY A 60 24.14 -17.91 -40.88
CA GLY A 60 24.45 -17.91 -42.30
C GLY A 60 25.13 -19.21 -42.78
N LYS A 61 25.85 -19.90 -41.90
CA LYS A 61 26.46 -21.21 -42.16
C LYS A 61 25.47 -22.38 -42.00
N ALA A 62 24.44 -22.22 -41.16
CA ALA A 62 23.50 -23.28 -40.82
C ALA A 62 22.65 -23.69 -42.03
N MET A 63 22.67 -24.99 -42.36
CA MET A 63 21.87 -25.60 -43.42
C MET A 63 21.05 -26.78 -42.89
N ILE A 64 19.89 -27.00 -43.49
CA ILE A 64 18.99 -28.13 -43.26
C ILE A 64 19.03 -29.00 -44.52
N LEU A 65 19.22 -30.32 -44.35
CA LEU A 65 19.31 -31.29 -45.46
C LEU A 65 20.32 -30.88 -46.56
N ASP A 66 21.40 -30.21 -46.19
CA ASP A 66 22.47 -29.74 -47.08
C ASP A 66 22.07 -28.77 -48.22
N GLU A 67 20.78 -28.44 -48.37
CA GLU A 67 20.27 -27.57 -49.45
C GLU A 67 19.50 -26.34 -48.94
N LEU A 68 18.88 -26.40 -47.76
CA LEU A 68 18.00 -25.36 -47.24
C LEU A 68 18.71 -24.44 -46.24
N SER A 69 18.54 -23.13 -46.38
CA SER A 69 19.22 -22.12 -45.55
C SER A 69 18.26 -21.07 -44.96
N PRO A 70 17.18 -21.48 -44.28
CA PRO A 70 16.08 -20.59 -43.88
C PRO A 70 16.45 -19.63 -42.73
N PHE A 71 17.51 -19.92 -41.98
CA PHE A 71 17.92 -19.15 -40.80
C PHE A 71 18.51 -17.77 -41.15
N ALA A 72 19.22 -17.69 -42.28
CA ALA A 72 19.97 -16.51 -42.70
C ALA A 72 19.06 -15.29 -42.92
N ILE A 73 18.03 -15.47 -43.74
CA ILE A 73 17.08 -14.41 -44.11
C ILE A 73 16.14 -14.05 -42.94
N ALA A 74 15.70 -15.05 -42.17
CA ALA A 74 14.85 -14.84 -41.00
C ALA A 74 15.56 -13.97 -39.94
N PHE A 75 16.83 -14.26 -39.64
CA PHE A 75 17.61 -13.49 -38.67
C PHE A 75 17.87 -12.05 -39.13
N PHE A 76 18.28 -11.87 -40.39
CA PHE A 76 18.52 -10.54 -40.96
C PHE A 76 17.26 -9.67 -40.94
N ALA A 77 16.10 -10.24 -41.26
CA ALA A 77 14.83 -9.53 -41.28
C ALA A 77 14.47 -8.93 -39.93
N VAL A 78 14.56 -9.72 -38.84
CA VAL A 78 14.23 -9.22 -37.50
C VAL A 78 15.20 -8.13 -37.06
N ILE A 79 16.50 -8.26 -37.35
CA ILE A 79 17.49 -7.21 -37.05
C ILE A 79 17.19 -5.92 -37.82
N ALA A 80 16.76 -6.01 -39.08
CA ALA A 80 16.46 -4.83 -39.90
C ALA A 80 15.32 -3.97 -39.33
N PHE A 81 14.29 -4.61 -38.76
CA PHE A 81 13.18 -3.90 -38.11
C PHE A 81 13.54 -3.37 -36.72
N MET A 82 14.33 -4.11 -35.93
CA MET A 82 14.60 -3.75 -34.53
C MET A 82 15.79 -2.80 -34.34
N ARG A 83 16.85 -2.94 -35.14
CA ARG A 83 18.12 -2.22 -34.96
C ARG A 83 18.71 -1.83 -36.32
N ARG A 84 18.24 -0.71 -36.87
CA ARG A 84 18.70 -0.16 -38.17
C ARG A 84 20.22 0.01 -38.26
N ASP A 85 20.88 0.33 -37.15
CA ASP A 85 22.34 0.52 -37.09
C ASP A 85 23.16 -0.77 -37.29
N TYR A 86 22.54 -1.96 -37.18
CA TYR A 86 23.22 -3.25 -37.28
C TYR A 86 22.96 -4.00 -38.60
N ILE A 87 22.20 -3.43 -39.53
CA ILE A 87 21.85 -4.07 -40.81
C ILE A 87 23.10 -4.45 -41.60
N LEU A 88 24.00 -3.50 -41.85
CA LEU A 88 25.23 -3.72 -42.62
C LEU A 88 26.17 -4.77 -41.98
N PRO A 89 26.56 -4.66 -40.70
CA PRO A 89 27.49 -5.61 -40.10
C PRO A 89 26.89 -7.02 -39.98
N VAL A 90 25.60 -7.16 -39.68
CA VAL A 90 24.93 -8.47 -39.62
C VAL A 90 24.75 -9.07 -41.01
N GLY A 91 24.33 -8.28 -42.01
CA GLY A 91 24.19 -8.76 -43.39
C GLY A 91 25.52 -9.27 -43.97
N MET A 92 26.62 -8.54 -43.72
CA MET A 92 27.96 -9.00 -44.10
C MET A 92 28.35 -10.29 -43.37
N ALA A 93 28.03 -10.41 -42.08
CA ALA A 93 28.34 -11.61 -41.30
C ALA A 93 27.57 -12.84 -41.82
N VAL A 94 26.28 -12.70 -42.16
CA VAL A 94 25.44 -13.76 -42.71
C VAL A 94 25.98 -14.25 -44.07
N ILE A 95 26.36 -13.33 -44.96
CA ILE A 95 26.95 -13.67 -46.28
C ILE A 95 28.31 -14.36 -46.08
N LEU A 96 29.14 -13.85 -45.17
CA LEU A 96 30.42 -14.48 -44.82
C LEU A 96 30.21 -15.88 -44.24
N GLY A 97 29.18 -16.09 -43.41
CA GLY A 97 28.82 -17.41 -42.88
C GLY A 97 28.48 -18.43 -43.96
N SER A 98 27.70 -18.01 -44.96
CA SER A 98 27.33 -18.85 -46.10
C SER A 98 28.52 -19.36 -46.91
N LEU A 99 29.62 -18.60 -46.98
CA LEU A 99 30.84 -19.04 -47.65
C LEU A 99 31.51 -20.25 -46.96
N PHE A 100 31.29 -20.40 -45.65
CA PHE A 100 31.84 -21.49 -44.84
C PHE A 100 30.84 -22.64 -44.62
N ALA A 101 29.70 -22.61 -45.33
CA ALA A 101 28.74 -23.70 -45.32
C ALA A 101 29.24 -24.88 -46.18
N PRO A 102 28.78 -26.13 -45.90
CA PRO A 102 29.16 -27.30 -46.69
C PRO A 102 28.93 -27.13 -48.20
N PHE A 103 27.81 -26.49 -48.57
CA PHE A 103 27.45 -26.12 -49.93
C PHE A 103 27.33 -24.60 -50.08
N PRO A 104 28.42 -23.88 -50.43
CA PRO A 104 28.44 -22.42 -50.36
C PRO A 104 27.51 -21.80 -51.42
N ALA A 105 26.51 -21.05 -50.96
CA ALA A 105 25.54 -20.34 -51.81
C ALA A 105 25.43 -18.83 -51.47
N PRO A 106 26.55 -18.09 -51.39
CA PRO A 106 26.56 -16.69 -50.93
C PRO A 106 25.77 -15.75 -51.85
N LEU A 107 25.73 -16.04 -53.15
CA LEU A 107 25.00 -15.24 -54.14
C LEU A 107 23.49 -15.33 -53.96
N ILE A 108 22.97 -16.51 -53.58
CA ILE A 108 21.55 -16.74 -53.34
C ILE A 108 21.13 -15.96 -52.09
N ILE A 109 21.86 -16.13 -51.00
CA ILE A 109 21.59 -15.41 -49.74
C ILE A 109 21.75 -13.90 -49.95
N ALA A 110 22.78 -13.43 -50.67
CA ALA A 110 22.92 -12.00 -50.97
C ALA A 110 21.72 -11.45 -51.77
N ALA A 111 21.22 -12.20 -52.76
CA ALA A 111 20.03 -11.81 -53.52
C ALA A 111 18.78 -11.74 -52.63
N GLU A 112 18.59 -12.72 -51.75
CA GLU A 112 17.51 -12.73 -50.74
C GLU A 112 17.55 -11.50 -49.84
N LEU A 113 18.72 -11.16 -49.30
CA LEU A 113 18.90 -9.99 -48.44
C LEU A 113 18.64 -8.68 -49.19
N ILE A 114 19.06 -8.58 -50.46
CA ILE A 114 18.84 -7.38 -51.30
C ILE A 114 17.35 -7.21 -51.60
N ILE A 115 16.65 -8.26 -52.03
CA ILE A 115 15.21 -8.19 -52.33
C ILE A 115 14.43 -7.82 -51.05
N PHE A 116 14.75 -8.45 -49.92
CA PHE A 116 14.17 -8.10 -48.63
C PHE A 116 14.42 -6.62 -48.27
N HIS A 117 15.66 -6.13 -48.42
CA HIS A 117 16.01 -4.74 -48.12
C HIS A 117 15.26 -3.73 -49.01
N LEU A 118 15.08 -4.04 -50.30
CA LEU A 118 14.28 -3.24 -51.23
C LEU A 118 12.80 -3.19 -50.82
N MET A 119 12.22 -4.34 -50.46
CA MET A 119 10.85 -4.41 -49.95
C MET A 119 10.68 -3.61 -48.65
N TYR A 120 11.61 -3.76 -47.71
CA TYR A 120 11.63 -3.01 -46.45
C TYR A 120 11.70 -1.49 -46.69
N LYS A 121 12.58 -1.03 -47.59
CA LYS A 121 12.69 0.39 -47.95
C LYS A 121 11.41 0.90 -48.62
N GLY A 122 10.77 0.07 -49.45
CA GLY A 122 9.48 0.35 -50.06
C GLY A 122 8.37 0.56 -49.03
N LEU A 123 8.15 -0.41 -48.13
CA LEU A 123 7.12 -0.29 -47.09
C LEU A 123 7.36 0.88 -46.13
N ASN A 124 8.62 1.16 -45.80
CA ASN A 124 8.98 2.29 -44.94
C ASN A 124 8.79 3.65 -45.63
N ALA A 125 8.75 3.71 -46.97
CA ALA A 125 8.38 4.92 -47.71
C ALA A 125 6.86 5.19 -47.69
N PHE A 126 6.05 4.16 -47.43
CA PHE A 126 4.60 4.25 -47.28
C PHE A 126 4.15 4.31 -45.80
N ASP A 127 5.08 4.40 -44.84
CA ASP A 127 4.81 4.45 -43.39
C ASP A 127 4.07 3.21 -42.81
N HIS A 128 4.08 2.07 -43.53
CA HIS A 128 3.42 0.82 -43.12
C HIS A 128 4.42 -0.23 -42.57
N ALA A 129 5.65 0.16 -42.24
CA ALA A 129 6.73 -0.75 -41.84
C ALA A 129 6.61 -1.22 -40.37
N GLU A 130 5.56 -1.98 -40.07
CA GLU A 130 5.38 -2.64 -38.78
C GLU A 130 6.09 -4.02 -38.73
N LEU A 131 6.58 -4.41 -37.55
CA LEU A 131 7.28 -5.69 -37.32
C LEU A 131 6.42 -6.92 -37.69
N SER A 132 5.09 -6.78 -37.65
CA SER A 132 4.12 -7.84 -38.00
C SER A 132 4.25 -8.33 -39.45
N TYR A 133 4.69 -7.47 -40.37
CA TYR A 133 4.82 -7.83 -41.79
C TYR A 133 6.16 -8.52 -42.13
N ALA A 134 7.11 -8.58 -41.19
CA ALA A 134 8.44 -9.15 -41.43
C ALA A 134 8.42 -10.62 -41.91
N PRO A 135 7.63 -11.54 -41.32
CA PRO A 135 7.55 -12.93 -41.79
C PRO A 135 7.05 -13.05 -43.22
N LEU A 136 6.06 -12.24 -43.61
CA LEU A 136 5.52 -12.23 -44.97
C LEU A 136 6.57 -11.72 -45.97
N MET A 137 7.32 -10.67 -45.62
CA MET A 137 8.41 -10.18 -46.46
C MET A 137 9.49 -11.24 -46.66
N VAL A 138 9.89 -11.94 -45.59
CA VAL A 138 10.87 -13.04 -45.65
C VAL A 138 10.38 -14.15 -46.57
N PHE A 139 9.13 -14.57 -46.43
CA PHE A 139 8.51 -15.59 -47.28
C PHE A 139 8.59 -15.20 -48.77
N VAL A 140 8.16 -13.98 -49.11
CA VAL A 140 8.16 -13.49 -50.49
C VAL A 140 9.59 -13.39 -51.04
N SER A 141 10.54 -12.85 -50.27
CA SER A 141 11.93 -12.72 -50.73
C SER A 141 12.60 -14.08 -50.94
N ALA A 142 12.42 -15.04 -50.02
CA ALA A 142 13.01 -16.38 -50.15
C ALA A 142 12.38 -17.14 -51.33
N PHE A 143 11.05 -17.11 -51.44
CA PHE A 143 10.32 -17.78 -52.51
C PHE A 143 10.68 -17.22 -53.89
N CYS A 144 10.70 -15.89 -54.06
CA CYS A 144 11.00 -15.23 -55.33
C CYS A 144 12.43 -15.47 -55.82
N VAL A 145 13.43 -15.46 -54.92
CA VAL A 145 14.83 -15.73 -55.32
C VAL A 145 15.00 -17.19 -55.73
N LYS A 146 14.48 -18.12 -54.92
CA LYS A 146 14.67 -19.55 -55.18
C LYS A 146 13.88 -20.04 -56.39
N ILE A 147 12.64 -19.56 -56.60
CA ILE A 147 11.87 -19.91 -57.82
C ILE A 147 12.55 -19.38 -59.08
N PHE A 148 13.17 -18.19 -59.02
CA PHE A 148 13.92 -17.62 -60.13
C PHE A 148 15.16 -18.46 -60.46
N MET A 149 15.88 -18.94 -59.44
CA MET A 149 17.00 -19.86 -59.63
C MET A 149 16.57 -21.20 -60.22
N VAL A 150 15.44 -21.76 -59.79
CA VAL A 150 14.88 -23.00 -60.36
C VAL A 150 14.44 -22.79 -61.82
N LEU A 151 13.97 -21.60 -62.19
CA LEU A 151 13.55 -21.28 -63.55
C LEU A 151 14.74 -21.14 -64.52
N ILE A 152 15.90 -20.68 -64.03
CA ILE A 152 17.14 -20.48 -64.82
C ILE A 152 18.04 -21.73 -64.81
N GLY A 153 17.94 -22.54 -63.75
CA GLY A 153 18.82 -23.68 -63.47
C GLY A 153 18.43 -25.01 -64.15
N PRO A 154 18.88 -26.16 -63.60
CA PRO A 154 18.66 -27.51 -64.15
C PRO A 154 17.16 -27.92 -64.11
N PRO A 155 16.73 -29.06 -64.69
CA PRO A 155 15.34 -29.21 -65.15
C PRO A 155 14.31 -29.03 -64.03
N PHE A 156 13.22 -28.33 -64.38
CA PHE A 156 12.08 -28.09 -63.51
C PHE A 156 11.49 -29.41 -62.99
N THR A 157 11.80 -29.75 -61.73
CA THR A 157 11.26 -30.95 -61.07
C THR A 157 10.26 -30.55 -60.00
N TRP A 158 9.29 -31.43 -59.74
CA TRP A 158 8.36 -31.28 -58.62
C TRP A 158 9.08 -31.20 -57.27
N TYR A 159 10.19 -31.94 -57.13
CA TYR A 159 11.03 -31.92 -55.94
C TYR A 159 11.63 -30.52 -55.67
N SER A 160 12.24 -29.87 -56.67
CA SER A 160 12.81 -28.52 -56.50
C SER A 160 11.76 -27.46 -56.12
N LEU A 161 10.53 -27.59 -56.63
CA LEU A 161 9.42 -26.70 -56.28
C LEU A 161 8.99 -26.92 -54.83
N MET A 162 8.85 -28.19 -54.41
CA MET A 162 8.46 -28.56 -53.05
C MET A 162 9.50 -28.08 -52.03
N MET A 163 10.80 -28.30 -52.29
CA MET A 163 11.89 -27.85 -51.41
C MET A 163 11.95 -26.32 -51.30
N THR A 164 11.72 -25.61 -52.41
CA THR A 164 11.63 -24.14 -52.40
C THR A 164 10.47 -23.65 -51.54
N ALA A 165 9.30 -24.30 -51.63
CA ALA A 165 8.15 -23.96 -50.79
C ALA A 165 8.41 -24.26 -49.31
N VAL A 166 9.01 -25.41 -48.99
CA VAL A 166 9.38 -25.79 -47.62
C VAL A 166 10.33 -24.76 -47.01
N ASP A 167 11.36 -24.34 -47.75
CA ASP A 167 12.34 -23.35 -47.26
C ASP A 167 11.72 -21.97 -46.99
N ALA A 168 10.81 -21.51 -47.86
CA ALA A 168 10.10 -20.26 -47.66
C ALA A 168 9.17 -20.31 -46.43
N VAL A 169 8.45 -21.43 -46.24
CA VAL A 169 7.59 -21.65 -45.06
C VAL A 169 8.42 -21.75 -43.77
N LEU A 170 9.55 -22.46 -43.81
CA LEU A 170 10.43 -22.61 -42.65
C LEU A 170 11.05 -21.25 -42.27
N SER A 171 11.45 -20.45 -43.26
CA SER A 171 11.91 -19.06 -43.06
C SER A 171 10.83 -18.17 -42.45
N PHE A 172 9.57 -18.32 -42.87
CA PHE A 172 8.42 -17.62 -42.27
C PHE A 172 8.25 -17.96 -40.79
N VAL A 173 8.21 -19.25 -40.45
CA VAL A 173 8.02 -19.72 -39.07
C VAL A 173 9.19 -19.30 -38.17
N LEU A 174 10.43 -19.43 -38.64
CA LEU A 174 11.60 -18.98 -37.89
C LEU A 174 11.62 -17.47 -37.65
N THR A 175 11.09 -16.68 -38.59
CA THR A 175 10.96 -15.24 -38.40
C THR A 175 10.03 -14.90 -37.23
N LEU A 176 8.91 -15.64 -37.06
CA LEU A 176 8.03 -15.48 -35.90
C LEU A 176 8.73 -15.83 -34.59
N VAL A 177 9.52 -16.90 -34.58
CA VAL A 177 10.32 -17.30 -33.41
C VAL A 177 11.36 -16.24 -33.05
N PHE A 178 12.07 -15.70 -34.04
CA PHE A 178 13.13 -14.71 -33.82
C PHE A 178 12.58 -13.35 -33.40
N ILE A 179 11.37 -12.97 -33.84
CA ILE A 179 10.67 -11.77 -33.35
C ILE A 179 10.49 -11.80 -31.83
N GLN A 180 10.20 -12.96 -31.25
CA GLN A 180 10.04 -13.11 -29.80
C GLN A 180 11.39 -13.27 -29.06
N ALA A 181 12.37 -13.94 -29.67
CA ALA A 181 13.63 -14.28 -29.01
C ALA A 181 14.70 -13.16 -29.00
N ILE A 182 14.83 -12.38 -30.08
CA ILE A 182 15.86 -11.32 -30.21
C ILE A 182 15.64 -10.11 -29.26
N PRO A 183 14.40 -9.69 -28.94
CA PRO A 183 14.13 -8.65 -27.93
C PRO A 183 14.81 -8.90 -26.58
N VAL A 184 14.92 -10.16 -26.17
CA VAL A 184 15.54 -10.56 -24.90
C VAL A 184 16.99 -10.10 -24.79
N PHE A 185 17.73 -10.06 -25.90
CA PHE A 185 19.12 -9.60 -25.94
C PHE A 185 19.26 -8.09 -26.17
N THR A 186 18.25 -7.45 -26.76
CA THR A 186 18.34 -6.08 -27.27
C THR A 186 17.63 -5.03 -26.40
N TYR A 187 16.56 -5.39 -25.69
CA TYR A 187 15.80 -4.48 -24.83
C TYR A 187 16.14 -4.70 -23.35
N ARG A 188 16.87 -3.75 -22.76
CA ARG A 188 17.06 -3.65 -21.30
C ARG A 188 15.85 -2.98 -20.66
N LYS A 189 14.75 -3.70 -20.48
CA LYS A 189 13.83 -3.37 -19.39
C LYS A 189 14.38 -4.02 -18.12
N LYS A 190 14.63 -3.22 -17.08
CA LYS A 190 15.32 -3.64 -15.85
C LYS A 190 14.65 -4.85 -15.16
N ASN A 191 13.37 -5.09 -15.43
CA ASN A 191 12.53 -6.15 -14.85
C ASN A 191 11.59 -6.81 -15.90
N TYR A 192 12.10 -7.23 -17.07
CA TYR A 192 11.30 -8.00 -18.04
C TYR A 192 11.20 -9.46 -17.60
N GLN A 193 9.99 -10.02 -17.53
CA GLN A 193 9.74 -11.42 -17.19
C GLN A 193 9.49 -12.21 -18.48
N LEU A 194 10.16 -13.35 -18.64
CA LEU A 194 9.97 -14.20 -19.81
C LEU A 194 8.75 -15.11 -19.61
N LYS A 195 7.83 -15.11 -20.55
CA LYS A 195 6.77 -16.13 -20.62
C LYS A 195 7.39 -17.48 -21.01
N ASN A 196 6.73 -18.58 -20.65
CA ASN A 196 7.18 -19.93 -21.04
C ASN A 196 7.35 -20.05 -22.58
N GLU A 197 6.51 -19.38 -23.35
CA GLU A 197 6.61 -19.30 -24.83
C GLU A 197 7.89 -18.61 -25.29
N GLU A 198 8.25 -17.48 -24.67
CA GLU A 198 9.47 -16.73 -25.02
C GLU A 198 10.74 -17.52 -24.67
N ILE A 199 10.69 -18.34 -23.61
CA ILE A 199 11.77 -19.26 -23.24
C ILE A 199 11.94 -20.34 -24.32
N LEU A 200 10.84 -20.91 -24.81
CA LEU A 200 10.90 -21.88 -25.91
C LEU A 200 11.47 -21.24 -27.18
N CYS A 201 11.05 -20.02 -27.54
CA CYS A 201 11.61 -19.29 -28.68
C CYS A 201 13.11 -18.98 -28.52
N LEU A 202 13.55 -18.64 -27.30
CA LEU A 202 14.95 -18.44 -26.98
C LEU A 202 15.76 -19.74 -27.16
N ILE A 203 15.21 -20.87 -26.70
CA ILE A 203 15.85 -22.19 -26.86
C ILE A 203 15.96 -22.55 -28.35
N ILE A 204 14.90 -22.34 -29.14
CA ILE A 204 14.92 -22.59 -30.58
C ILE A 204 15.98 -21.73 -31.27
N LEU A 205 16.10 -20.44 -30.92
CA LEU A 205 17.16 -19.56 -31.45
C LEU A 205 18.55 -20.07 -31.09
N LEU A 206 18.80 -20.45 -29.83
CA LEU A 206 20.10 -20.99 -29.41
C LEU A 206 20.42 -22.30 -30.14
N ALA A 207 19.47 -23.23 -30.24
CA ALA A 207 19.62 -24.47 -30.99
C ALA A 207 19.88 -24.22 -32.49
N SER A 208 19.25 -23.21 -33.08
CA SER A 208 19.47 -22.85 -34.50
C SER A 208 20.88 -22.29 -34.73
N VAL A 209 21.40 -21.49 -33.79
CA VAL A 209 22.79 -21.00 -33.84
C VAL A 209 23.78 -22.16 -33.74
N MET A 210 23.43 -23.21 -33.00
CA MET A 210 24.25 -24.40 -32.84
C MET A 210 24.36 -25.24 -34.09
N THR A 211 23.31 -25.31 -34.91
CA THR A 211 23.36 -25.93 -36.24
C THR A 211 24.41 -25.27 -37.14
N GLY A 212 24.75 -24.00 -36.92
CA GLY A 212 25.87 -23.35 -37.59
C GLY A 212 27.25 -23.92 -37.24
N ALA A 213 27.38 -24.62 -36.10
CA ALA A 213 28.60 -25.29 -35.67
C ALA A 213 28.75 -26.74 -36.22
N VAL A 214 27.73 -27.26 -36.93
CA VAL A 214 27.78 -28.57 -37.60
C VAL A 214 29.01 -28.63 -38.52
N GLY A 215 29.71 -29.77 -38.51
CA GLY A 215 30.92 -30.00 -39.31
C GLY A 215 32.23 -29.53 -38.66
N TRP A 216 32.20 -28.91 -37.49
CA TRP A 216 33.41 -28.64 -36.71
C TRP A 216 33.73 -29.83 -35.79
N SER A 217 34.82 -30.53 -36.12
CA SER A 217 35.34 -31.63 -35.32
C SER A 217 36.77 -31.35 -34.84
N ILE A 218 37.04 -31.65 -33.57
CA ILE A 218 38.37 -31.55 -32.96
C ILE A 218 38.71 -32.94 -32.42
N TYR A 219 39.73 -33.61 -32.96
CA TYR A 219 40.15 -34.96 -32.56
C TYR A 219 38.97 -35.97 -32.48
N ASN A 220 38.13 -36.02 -33.53
CA ASN A 220 36.90 -36.84 -33.63
C ASN A 220 35.74 -36.45 -32.69
N LEU A 221 35.81 -35.35 -31.94
CA LEU A 221 34.70 -34.87 -31.11
C LEU A 221 33.97 -33.73 -31.82
N SER A 222 32.64 -33.81 -31.92
CA SER A 222 31.87 -32.75 -32.55
C SER A 222 31.59 -31.60 -31.58
N VAL A 223 31.85 -30.37 -32.03
CA VAL A 223 31.65 -29.17 -31.21
C VAL A 223 30.17 -28.96 -30.89
N GLU A 224 29.29 -29.33 -31.81
CA GLU A 224 27.83 -29.18 -31.64
C GLU A 224 27.28 -30.05 -30.51
N HIS A 225 27.71 -31.32 -30.38
CA HIS A 225 27.22 -32.21 -29.34
C HIS A 225 27.77 -31.84 -27.96
N VAL A 226 28.96 -31.23 -27.90
CA VAL A 226 29.48 -30.65 -26.65
C VAL A 226 28.63 -29.45 -26.24
N LEU A 227 28.34 -28.54 -27.18
CA LEU A 227 27.58 -27.33 -26.88
C LEU A 227 26.12 -27.63 -26.51
N SER A 228 25.50 -28.66 -27.12
CA SER A 228 24.10 -29.04 -26.84
C SER A 228 23.96 -29.58 -25.43
N ARG A 229 24.87 -30.47 -25.03
CA ARG A 229 24.94 -31.00 -23.67
C ARG A 229 25.25 -29.90 -22.64
N TYR A 230 26.11 -28.94 -22.98
CA TYR A 230 26.38 -27.78 -22.13
C TYR A 230 25.13 -26.89 -21.93
N LEU A 231 24.39 -26.60 -23.00
CA LEU A 231 23.15 -25.82 -22.94
C LEU A 231 22.12 -26.49 -22.02
N ILE A 232 21.93 -27.80 -22.20
CA ILE A 232 21.01 -28.60 -21.37
C ILE A 232 21.39 -28.54 -19.90
N LEU A 233 22.67 -28.70 -19.55
CA LEU A 233 23.14 -28.62 -18.16
C LEU A 233 22.81 -27.27 -17.51
N VAL A 234 22.97 -26.16 -18.24
CA VAL A 234 22.65 -24.81 -17.73
C VAL A 234 21.15 -24.68 -17.45
N PHE A 235 20.28 -25.07 -18.39
CA PHE A 235 18.84 -24.97 -18.21
C PHE A 235 18.27 -26.01 -17.23
N ALA A 236 18.85 -27.19 -17.13
CA ALA A 236 18.48 -28.21 -16.15
C ALA A 236 18.76 -27.75 -14.71
N LEU A 237 19.90 -27.08 -14.48
CA LEU A 237 20.23 -26.52 -13.16
C LEU A 237 19.31 -25.35 -12.77
N VAL A 238 18.89 -24.51 -13.73
CA VAL A 238 18.05 -23.34 -13.46
C VAL A 238 16.56 -23.71 -13.38
N GLY A 239 16.11 -24.59 -14.26
CA GLY A 239 14.70 -24.86 -14.53
C GLY A 239 14.20 -26.25 -14.12
N GLY A 240 15.08 -27.13 -13.65
CA GLY A 240 14.73 -28.50 -13.26
C GLY A 240 14.43 -29.41 -14.44
N ALA A 241 13.80 -30.55 -14.15
CA ALA A 241 13.54 -31.62 -15.12
C ALA A 241 12.71 -31.19 -16.35
N PRO A 242 11.61 -30.42 -16.22
CA PRO A 242 10.79 -30.04 -17.38
C PRO A 242 11.57 -29.19 -18.39
N LEU A 243 12.28 -28.17 -17.92
CA LEU A 243 13.08 -27.30 -18.79
C LEU A 243 14.29 -28.04 -19.37
N GLY A 244 14.95 -28.90 -18.59
CA GLY A 244 16.04 -29.75 -19.10
C GLY A 244 15.58 -30.68 -20.23
N ALA A 245 14.42 -31.32 -20.07
CA ALA A 245 13.82 -32.19 -21.09
C ALA A 245 13.39 -31.39 -22.34
N SER A 246 12.70 -30.26 -22.17
CA SER A 246 12.26 -29.42 -23.29
C SER A 246 13.43 -28.90 -24.12
N VAL A 247 14.52 -28.46 -23.49
CA VAL A 247 15.75 -28.05 -24.20
C VAL A 247 16.33 -29.24 -24.97
N GLY A 248 16.39 -30.42 -24.36
CA GLY A 248 16.88 -31.64 -25.02
C GLY A 248 16.05 -32.04 -26.25
N VAL A 249 14.71 -31.96 -26.16
CA VAL A 249 13.79 -32.23 -27.27
C VAL A 249 13.99 -31.24 -28.41
N VAL A 250 14.00 -29.93 -28.10
CA VAL A 250 14.10 -28.87 -29.12
C VAL A 250 15.47 -28.88 -29.80
N THR A 251 16.56 -29.00 -29.03
CA THR A 251 17.92 -29.07 -29.59
C THR A 251 18.11 -30.33 -30.44
N GLY A 252 17.63 -31.48 -29.97
CA GLY A 252 17.69 -32.73 -30.71
C GLY A 252 16.87 -32.72 -32.00
N LEU A 253 15.67 -32.13 -31.97
CA LEU A 253 14.83 -31.97 -33.17
C LEU A 253 15.53 -31.10 -34.22
N ILE A 254 16.09 -29.96 -33.81
CA ILE A 254 16.77 -29.04 -34.73
C ILE A 254 18.03 -29.65 -35.32
N LEU A 255 18.81 -30.41 -34.53
CA LEU A 255 19.97 -31.16 -35.04
C LEU A 255 19.56 -32.30 -35.98
N SER A 256 18.44 -32.99 -35.70
CA SER A 256 17.94 -34.07 -36.58
C SER A 256 17.45 -33.57 -37.95
N LEU A 257 17.09 -32.28 -38.07
CA LEU A 257 16.79 -31.66 -39.35
C LEU A 257 18.06 -31.40 -40.18
N ALA A 258 19.21 -31.21 -39.53
CA ALA A 258 20.49 -31.03 -40.20
C ALA A 258 21.09 -32.37 -40.64
N ASP A 259 21.00 -33.40 -39.79
CA ASP A 259 21.51 -34.75 -40.09
C ASP A 259 20.49 -35.82 -39.71
N ILE A 260 20.05 -36.61 -40.69
CA ILE A 260 19.08 -37.71 -40.53
C ILE A 260 19.66 -38.82 -39.62
N SER A 261 20.99 -38.97 -39.57
CA SER A 261 21.64 -39.93 -38.69
C SER A 261 21.53 -39.55 -37.20
N ALA A 262 21.19 -38.28 -36.90
CA ALA A 262 21.07 -37.75 -35.55
C ALA A 262 19.68 -37.95 -34.89
N ILE A 263 18.75 -38.70 -35.50
CA ILE A 263 17.39 -38.91 -34.93
C ILE A 263 17.44 -39.50 -33.51
N TYR A 264 18.38 -40.42 -33.22
CA TYR A 264 18.52 -40.99 -31.88
C TYR A 264 18.99 -39.95 -30.84
N GLN A 265 19.66 -38.87 -31.28
CA GLN A 265 20.17 -37.82 -30.38
C GLN A 265 19.04 -37.04 -29.72
N MET A 266 17.87 -36.93 -30.36
CA MET A 266 16.69 -36.31 -29.75
C MET A 266 16.29 -37.03 -28.46
N SER A 267 16.22 -38.36 -28.51
CA SER A 267 15.90 -39.17 -27.33
C SER A 267 16.99 -39.11 -26.27
N LEU A 268 18.27 -39.08 -26.68
CA LEU A 268 19.42 -39.01 -25.77
C LEU A 268 19.47 -37.67 -25.02
N LEU A 269 19.34 -36.55 -25.72
CA LEU A 269 19.40 -35.22 -25.14
C LEU A 269 18.19 -34.94 -24.25
N ALA A 270 16.97 -35.36 -24.66
CA ALA A 270 15.77 -35.21 -23.84
C ALA A 270 15.86 -35.99 -22.53
N PHE A 271 16.26 -37.27 -22.59
CA PHE A 271 16.36 -38.13 -21.41
C PHE A 271 17.49 -37.68 -20.46
N SER A 272 18.66 -37.35 -21.00
CA SER A 272 19.79 -36.85 -20.21
C SER A 272 19.48 -35.49 -19.56
N GLY A 273 18.77 -34.60 -20.24
CA GLY A 273 18.31 -33.33 -19.68
C GLY A 273 17.28 -33.49 -18.57
N MET A 274 16.35 -34.44 -18.71
CA MET A 274 15.38 -34.76 -17.65
C MET A 274 16.08 -35.28 -16.39
N LEU A 275 16.97 -36.28 -16.52
CA LEU A 275 17.71 -36.84 -15.38
C LEU A 275 18.62 -35.81 -14.71
N ALA A 276 19.32 -35.00 -15.50
CA ALA A 276 20.12 -33.89 -14.98
C ALA A 276 19.25 -32.90 -14.18
N GLY A 277 18.06 -32.59 -14.68
CA GLY A 277 17.13 -31.64 -14.03
C GLY A 277 16.42 -32.19 -12.80
N MET A 278 16.18 -33.51 -12.71
CA MET A 278 15.66 -34.14 -11.47
C MET A 278 16.67 -34.05 -10.32
N LEU A 279 17.96 -34.10 -10.64
CA LEU A 279 19.05 -34.00 -9.66
C LEU A 279 19.51 -32.56 -9.39
N ARG A 280 18.66 -31.57 -9.67
CA ARG A 280 18.95 -30.13 -9.48
C ARG A 280 19.30 -29.78 -8.03
N GLU A 281 18.69 -30.45 -7.06
CA GLU A 281 18.88 -30.17 -5.62
C GLU A 281 20.34 -30.35 -5.17
N GLY A 282 21.06 -31.31 -5.75
CA GLY A 282 22.49 -31.54 -5.51
C GLY A 282 23.42 -30.57 -6.26
N ARG A 283 22.87 -29.44 -6.78
CA ARG A 283 23.59 -28.36 -7.47
C ARG A 283 24.42 -28.88 -8.66
N LYS A 284 25.52 -28.20 -9.00
CA LYS A 284 26.34 -28.53 -10.17
C LYS A 284 26.86 -29.97 -10.19
N GLY A 285 27.18 -30.55 -9.03
CA GLY A 285 27.71 -31.90 -8.94
C GLY A 285 26.70 -32.95 -9.37
N ALA A 286 25.52 -32.96 -8.74
CA ALA A 286 24.49 -33.94 -9.03
C ALA A 286 23.88 -33.79 -10.44
N VAL A 287 23.70 -32.55 -10.92
CA VAL A 287 23.25 -32.30 -12.30
C VAL A 287 24.25 -32.86 -13.33
N SER A 288 25.55 -32.72 -13.09
CA SER A 288 26.59 -33.28 -13.97
C SER A 288 26.56 -34.82 -13.98
N ILE A 289 26.35 -35.44 -12.81
CA ILE A 289 26.20 -36.89 -12.69
C ILE A 289 24.95 -37.36 -13.45
N GLY A 290 23.82 -36.66 -13.29
CA GLY A 290 22.58 -36.99 -14.00
C GLY A 290 22.72 -36.94 -15.51
N MET A 291 23.46 -35.95 -16.04
CA MET A 291 23.75 -35.86 -17.47
C MET A 291 24.63 -37.00 -17.97
N LEU A 292 25.67 -37.35 -17.21
CA LEU A 292 26.59 -38.45 -17.54
C LEU A 292 25.87 -39.79 -17.53
N LEU A 293 25.04 -40.04 -16.51
CA LEU A 293 24.23 -41.26 -16.43
C LEU A 293 23.23 -41.34 -17.58
N GLY A 294 22.51 -40.25 -17.85
CA GLY A 294 21.51 -40.21 -18.92
C GLY A 294 22.12 -40.41 -20.31
N SER A 295 23.26 -39.78 -20.60
CA SER A 295 23.94 -39.96 -21.89
C SER A 295 24.54 -41.35 -22.03
N SER A 296 25.11 -41.91 -20.96
CA SER A 296 25.73 -43.25 -20.99
C SER A 296 24.70 -44.37 -21.14
N ILE A 297 23.58 -44.32 -20.39
CA ILE A 297 22.54 -45.35 -20.44
C ILE A 297 21.97 -45.47 -21.86
N LEU A 298 21.57 -44.34 -22.47
CA LEU A 298 20.92 -44.39 -23.77
C LEU A 298 21.91 -44.66 -24.92
N SER A 299 23.17 -44.20 -24.81
CA SER A 299 24.21 -44.51 -25.81
C SER A 299 24.48 -46.01 -25.89
N ILE A 300 24.46 -46.76 -24.78
CA ILE A 300 24.67 -48.22 -24.77
C ILE A 300 23.57 -48.96 -25.55
N TYR A 301 22.34 -48.45 -25.55
CA TYR A 301 21.21 -49.11 -26.22
C TYR A 301 21.17 -48.87 -27.73
N PHE A 302 21.57 -47.68 -28.19
CA PHE A 302 21.40 -47.26 -29.59
C PHE A 302 22.68 -47.22 -30.42
N SER A 303 23.87 -47.26 -29.80
CA SER A 303 25.16 -47.02 -30.50
C SER A 303 26.22 -48.09 -30.21
N GLY A 304 27.20 -48.24 -31.11
CA GLY A 304 28.28 -49.23 -30.98
C GLY A 304 29.33 -48.85 -29.92
N PRO A 305 30.24 -49.77 -29.52
CA PRO A 305 31.23 -49.51 -28.46
C PRO A 305 32.14 -48.28 -28.69
N GLY A 306 32.43 -47.95 -29.96
CA GLY A 306 33.22 -46.77 -30.32
C GLY A 306 32.48 -45.45 -30.12
N ASP A 307 31.20 -45.40 -30.49
CA ASP A 307 30.35 -44.20 -30.39
C ASP A 307 30.00 -43.87 -28.94
N VAL A 308 29.85 -44.90 -28.09
CA VAL A 308 29.66 -44.73 -26.65
C VAL A 308 30.86 -44.01 -26.03
N MET A 309 32.09 -44.39 -26.41
CA MET A 309 33.29 -43.73 -25.88
C MET A 309 33.40 -42.28 -26.38
N GLN A 310 33.01 -42.00 -27.63
CA GLN A 310 32.96 -40.62 -28.13
C GLN A 310 31.90 -39.77 -27.39
N SER A 311 30.69 -40.29 -27.23
CA SER A 311 29.57 -39.60 -26.54
C SER A 311 29.88 -39.29 -25.08
N THR A 312 30.57 -40.20 -24.38
CA THR A 312 31.04 -39.97 -23.00
C THR A 312 32.09 -38.86 -22.92
N TRP A 313 33.06 -38.83 -23.84
CA TRP A 313 34.05 -37.75 -23.91
C TRP A 313 33.42 -36.39 -24.20
N GLU A 314 32.48 -36.31 -25.13
CA GLU A 314 31.75 -35.08 -25.42
C GLU A 314 30.94 -34.60 -24.20
N THR A 315 30.33 -35.54 -23.45
CA THR A 315 29.62 -35.23 -22.20
C THR A 315 30.57 -34.73 -21.11
N CYS A 316 31.75 -35.35 -20.96
CA CYS A 316 32.77 -34.93 -19.99
C CYS A 316 33.29 -33.50 -20.28
N ILE A 317 33.49 -33.15 -21.55
CA ILE A 317 33.90 -31.79 -21.93
C ILE A 317 32.79 -30.79 -21.63
N ALA A 318 31.54 -31.12 -21.94
CA ALA A 318 30.39 -30.28 -21.61
C ALA A 318 30.25 -30.04 -20.11
N ILE A 319 30.45 -31.09 -19.29
CA ILE A 319 30.48 -31.00 -17.82
C ILE A 319 31.64 -30.11 -17.36
N GLY A 320 32.84 -30.28 -17.94
CA GLY A 320 34.00 -29.44 -17.63
C GLY A 320 33.71 -27.95 -17.86
N LEU A 321 33.11 -27.62 -19.01
CA LEU A 321 32.67 -26.25 -19.32
C LEU A 321 31.62 -25.75 -18.31
N PHE A 322 30.64 -26.58 -17.97
CA PHE A 322 29.57 -26.24 -17.02
C PHE A 322 30.08 -25.99 -15.59
N LEU A 323 31.07 -26.76 -15.14
CA LEU A 323 31.69 -26.55 -13.83
C LEU A 323 32.46 -25.23 -13.79
N LEU A 324 33.17 -24.88 -14.86
CA LEU A 324 33.90 -23.62 -15.02
C LEU A 324 32.98 -22.39 -15.13
N THR A 325 31.70 -22.55 -15.51
CA THR A 325 30.76 -21.44 -15.63
C THR A 325 30.58 -20.68 -14.29
N PRO A 326 30.83 -19.37 -14.23
CA PRO A 326 30.69 -18.61 -12.97
C PRO A 326 29.27 -18.65 -12.41
N LYS A 327 29.12 -18.73 -11.08
CA LYS A 327 27.82 -18.70 -10.40
C LYS A 327 27.01 -17.43 -10.74
N ALA A 328 27.69 -16.31 -10.95
CA ALA A 328 27.07 -15.05 -11.36
C ALA A 328 26.29 -15.16 -12.68
N MET A 329 26.78 -15.95 -13.65
CA MET A 329 26.10 -16.13 -14.92
C MET A 329 24.81 -16.94 -14.76
N ILE A 330 24.84 -17.96 -13.91
CA ILE A 330 23.68 -18.81 -13.60
C ILE A 330 22.61 -18.00 -12.84
N ALA A 331 23.02 -17.14 -11.90
CA ALA A 331 22.13 -16.26 -11.15
C ALA A 331 21.42 -15.20 -12.02
N VAL A 332 22.09 -14.72 -13.08
CA VAL A 332 21.44 -13.84 -14.06
C VAL A 332 20.34 -14.60 -14.80
N ILE A 333 20.59 -15.85 -15.21
CA ILE A 333 19.61 -16.67 -15.93
C ILE A 333 18.44 -17.05 -15.03
N SER A 334 18.68 -17.40 -13.75
CA SER A 334 17.61 -17.76 -12.80
C SER A 334 16.59 -16.64 -12.60
N LYS A 335 17.04 -15.36 -12.56
CA LYS A 335 16.15 -14.21 -12.39
C LYS A 335 15.08 -14.09 -13.50
N TYR A 336 15.40 -14.48 -14.73
CA TYR A 336 14.49 -14.36 -15.88
C TYR A 336 13.57 -15.57 -16.07
N VAL A 337 13.88 -16.72 -15.46
CA VAL A 337 13.11 -17.95 -15.59
C VAL A 337 12.04 -18.02 -14.50
N PRO A 338 10.74 -18.14 -14.86
CA PRO A 338 9.65 -18.27 -13.89
C PRO A 338 9.75 -19.60 -13.13
N GLY A 339 9.34 -19.61 -11.86
CA GLY A 339 9.41 -20.79 -10.98
C GLY A 339 10.76 -21.00 -10.29
N THR A 340 11.69 -20.05 -10.35
CA THR A 340 12.93 -20.09 -9.55
C THR A 340 12.79 -19.32 -8.23
N THR A 341 13.54 -19.73 -7.21
CA THR A 341 13.56 -19.08 -5.88
C THR A 341 14.06 -17.64 -5.93
N ASP A 342 14.95 -17.32 -6.88
CA ASP A 342 15.46 -15.96 -7.05
C ASP A 342 14.42 -15.04 -7.72
N HIS A 343 13.56 -15.62 -8.57
CA HIS A 343 12.46 -14.90 -9.20
C HIS A 343 11.41 -14.47 -8.17
N SER A 344 10.97 -15.39 -7.29
CA SER A 344 10.01 -15.07 -6.23
C SER A 344 10.54 -14.01 -5.27
N LYS A 345 11.81 -14.11 -4.83
CA LYS A 345 12.45 -13.08 -4.00
C LYS A 345 12.44 -11.70 -4.63
N SER A 346 12.73 -11.61 -5.94
CA SER A 346 12.74 -10.33 -6.65
C SER A 346 11.36 -9.68 -6.77
N GLN A 347 10.29 -10.48 -6.77
CA GLN A 347 8.91 -9.97 -6.76
C GLN A 347 8.53 -9.38 -5.40
N HIS A 348 8.90 -10.06 -4.32
CA HIS A 348 8.67 -9.57 -2.95
C HIS A 348 9.42 -8.25 -2.70
N GLU A 349 10.67 -8.14 -3.14
CA GLU A 349 11.42 -6.88 -3.05
C GLU A 349 10.77 -5.72 -3.83
N TYR A 350 10.14 -6.02 -4.97
CA TYR A 350 9.43 -5.01 -5.76
C TYR A 350 8.14 -4.54 -5.06
N ALA A 351 7.32 -5.48 -4.58
CA ALA A 351 6.09 -5.16 -3.84
C ALA A 351 6.39 -4.34 -2.58
N LYS A 352 7.43 -4.74 -1.83
CA LYS A 352 7.93 -3.98 -0.68
C LYS A 352 8.29 -2.53 -1.05
N ARG A 353 9.08 -2.35 -2.12
CA ARG A 353 9.48 -1.00 -2.57
C ARG A 353 8.29 -0.12 -2.96
N VAL A 354 7.26 -0.69 -3.59
CA VAL A 354 6.06 0.08 -3.95
C VAL A 354 5.32 0.54 -2.69
N ARG A 355 5.18 -0.33 -1.68
CA ARG A 355 4.55 0.02 -0.40
C ARG A 355 5.33 1.07 0.37
N ASP A 356 6.66 0.93 0.44
CA ASP A 356 7.54 1.91 1.08
C ASP A 356 7.39 3.30 0.41
N LEU A 357 7.34 3.35 -0.92
CA LEU A 357 7.11 4.60 -1.66
C LEU A 357 5.73 5.18 -1.40
N THR A 358 4.69 4.35 -1.26
CA THR A 358 3.33 4.80 -0.93
C THR A 358 3.29 5.38 0.49
N ALA A 359 3.86 4.71 1.48
CA ALA A 359 3.95 5.20 2.86
C ALA A 359 4.69 6.54 2.94
N GLU A 360 5.80 6.68 2.21
CA GLU A 360 6.55 7.95 2.14
C GLU A 360 5.70 9.08 1.53
N ARG A 361 4.90 8.79 0.49
CA ARG A 361 3.98 9.77 -0.11
C ARG A 361 2.88 10.20 0.86
N VAL A 362 2.28 9.27 1.59
CA VAL A 362 1.25 9.58 2.60
C VAL A 362 1.85 10.43 3.73
N THR A 363 3.07 10.10 4.17
CA THR A 363 3.82 10.88 5.16
C THR A 363 4.09 12.32 4.68
N GLN A 364 4.47 12.50 3.41
CA GLN A 364 4.62 13.84 2.81
C GLN A 364 3.32 14.63 2.84
N PHE A 365 2.18 14.01 2.58
CA PHE A 365 0.88 14.67 2.69
C PHE A 365 0.57 15.09 4.13
N SER A 366 0.81 14.20 5.10
CA SER A 366 0.66 14.55 6.53
C SER A 366 1.48 15.79 6.90
N GLN A 367 2.73 15.87 6.47
CA GLN A 367 3.58 17.05 6.72
C GLN A 367 3.02 18.34 6.12
N VAL A 368 2.44 18.28 4.92
CA VAL A 368 1.78 19.44 4.29
C VAL A 368 0.58 19.89 5.14
N PHE A 369 -0.25 18.97 5.60
CA PHE A 369 -1.38 19.30 6.48
C PHE A 369 -0.93 19.88 7.82
N ARG A 370 0.14 19.34 8.42
CA ARG A 370 0.76 19.89 9.65
C ARG A 370 1.29 21.32 9.44
N GLN A 371 1.94 21.59 8.31
CA GLN A 371 2.40 22.95 7.99
C GLN A 371 1.25 23.94 7.77
N LEU A 372 0.16 23.50 7.14
CA LEU A 372 -1.04 24.32 6.99
C LEU A 372 -1.64 24.64 8.36
N SER A 373 -1.80 23.64 9.23
CA SER A 373 -2.27 23.83 10.61
C SER A 373 -1.44 24.88 11.36
N GLN A 374 -0.11 24.77 11.31
CA GLN A 374 0.79 25.75 11.94
C GLN A 374 0.64 27.17 11.36
N SER A 375 0.46 27.27 10.04
CA SER A 375 0.29 28.57 9.36
C SER A 375 -1.00 29.27 9.75
N PHE A 376 -2.09 28.53 9.96
CA PHE A 376 -3.36 29.07 10.44
C PHE A 376 -3.31 29.47 11.93
N GLY A 377 -2.47 28.81 12.74
CA GLY A 377 -2.32 29.11 14.18
C GLY A 377 -1.35 30.25 14.54
N GLN A 378 -0.43 30.67 13.65
CA GLN A 378 0.70 31.56 14.01
C GLN A 378 0.45 33.08 13.92
N VAL A 379 -0.73 33.55 13.50
CA VAL A 379 -0.92 34.97 13.08
C VAL A 379 -1.08 35.97 14.25
N SER A 380 -0.91 35.55 15.51
CA SER A 380 -1.69 36.16 16.59
C SER A 380 -0.96 37.07 17.57
N GLY A 381 0.37 37.04 17.67
CA GLY A 381 1.04 37.63 18.84
C GLY A 381 1.60 39.06 18.70
N THR A 382 1.95 39.50 17.49
CA THR A 382 2.87 40.65 17.32
C THR A 382 2.25 41.87 16.62
N GLU A 383 1.05 41.75 16.04
CA GLU A 383 0.37 42.87 15.34
C GLU A 383 -0.53 43.73 16.24
N GLU A 384 -0.90 43.27 17.44
CA GLU A 384 -1.94 43.92 18.28
C GLU A 384 -1.54 45.31 18.82
N VAL A 385 -0.26 45.51 19.17
CA VAL A 385 0.20 46.78 19.76
C VAL A 385 0.30 47.91 18.73
N SER A 386 0.63 47.57 17.47
CA SER A 386 0.70 48.55 16.38
C SER A 386 -0.69 48.99 15.91
N LYS A 387 -1.64 48.04 15.82
CA LYS A 387 -3.01 48.31 15.37
C LYS A 387 -3.79 49.20 16.35
N ARG A 388 -3.57 49.06 17.66
CA ARG A 388 -4.27 49.88 18.67
C ARG A 388 -4.02 51.39 18.53
N ASN A 389 -2.81 51.79 18.14
CA ASN A 389 -2.50 53.21 17.92
C ASN A 389 -3.14 53.75 16.63
N GLU A 390 -3.16 52.95 15.55
CA GLU A 390 -3.83 53.32 14.29
C GLU A 390 -5.35 53.40 14.47
N GLU A 391 -5.94 52.50 15.25
CA GLU A 391 -7.37 52.50 15.60
C GLU A 391 -7.74 53.74 16.42
N MET A 392 -6.89 54.15 17.38
CA MET A 392 -7.06 55.37 18.16
C MET A 392 -7.04 56.61 17.27
N ASP A 393 -6.09 56.71 16.34
CA ASP A 393 -5.99 57.85 15.44
C ASP A 393 -7.18 57.93 14.46
N HIS A 394 -7.69 56.77 13.99
CA HIS A 394 -8.91 56.71 13.21
C HIS A 394 -10.12 57.24 14.00
N PHE A 395 -10.22 56.86 15.28
CA PHE A 395 -11.26 57.34 16.19
C PHE A 395 -11.22 58.86 16.35
N MET A 396 -10.04 59.42 16.57
CA MET A 396 -9.85 60.86 16.74
C MET A 396 -10.18 61.63 15.45
N ASN A 397 -9.82 61.09 14.28
CA ASN A 397 -10.14 61.71 12.99
C ASN A 397 -11.66 61.71 12.72
N ALA A 398 -12.35 60.60 13.01
CA ALA A 398 -13.80 60.51 12.85
C ALA A 398 -14.56 61.54 13.73
N VAL A 399 -14.12 61.72 14.98
CA VAL A 399 -14.67 62.75 15.89
C VAL A 399 -14.38 64.16 15.36
N THR A 400 -13.17 64.37 14.82
CA THR A 400 -12.76 65.67 14.27
C THR A 400 -13.60 66.07 13.07
N GLU A 401 -13.87 65.13 12.15
CA GLU A 401 -14.69 65.36 10.97
C GLU A 401 -16.19 65.47 11.30
N GLY A 402 -16.70 64.60 12.17
CA GLY A 402 -18.12 64.53 12.51
C GLY A 402 -18.63 65.67 13.40
N ALA A 403 -17.82 66.12 14.37
CA ALA A 403 -18.26 67.11 15.37
C ALA A 403 -17.41 68.40 15.38
N CYS A 404 -16.08 68.30 15.22
CA CYS A 404 -15.19 69.45 15.38
C CYS A 404 -14.97 70.29 14.10
N ALA A 405 -15.19 69.74 12.90
CA ALA A 405 -14.88 70.40 11.64
C ALA A 405 -15.62 71.74 11.45
N ASN A 406 -16.89 71.79 11.88
CA ASN A 406 -17.74 72.98 11.84
C ASN A 406 -17.78 73.74 13.18
N CYS A 407 -16.82 73.51 14.08
CA CYS A 407 -16.74 74.19 15.37
C CYS A 407 -15.91 75.48 15.28
N PHE A 408 -16.43 76.58 15.84
CA PHE A 408 -15.73 77.87 15.87
C PHE A 408 -14.43 77.85 16.71
N LYS A 409 -14.24 76.86 17.59
CA LYS A 409 -13.01 76.69 18.40
C LYS A 409 -11.98 75.72 17.79
N LYS A 410 -12.21 75.20 16.58
CA LYS A 410 -11.37 74.15 15.95
C LYS A 410 -9.87 74.49 15.98
N ASN A 411 -9.47 75.66 15.48
CA ASN A 411 -8.05 76.05 15.41
C ASN A 411 -7.42 76.19 16.81
N HIS A 412 -8.21 76.56 17.83
CA HIS A 412 -7.70 76.62 19.20
C HIS A 412 -7.49 75.23 19.81
N CYS A 413 -8.42 74.29 19.56
CA CYS A 413 -8.34 72.92 20.09
C CYS A 413 -7.28 72.08 19.37
N TRP A 414 -7.21 72.17 18.03
CA TRP A 414 -6.38 71.28 17.21
C TRP A 414 -5.04 71.89 16.77
N ASP A 415 -4.92 73.21 16.56
CA ASP A 415 -3.64 73.84 16.18
C ASP A 415 -2.84 74.33 17.39
N ALA A 416 -3.50 74.95 18.39
CA ALA A 416 -2.83 75.55 19.54
C ALA A 416 -2.71 74.63 20.76
N LYS A 417 -3.67 73.71 20.97
CA LYS A 417 -3.75 72.84 22.16
C LYS A 417 -3.94 71.36 21.82
N PHE A 418 -3.30 70.91 20.74
CA PHE A 418 -3.42 69.53 20.23
C PHE A 418 -3.29 68.45 21.31
N TYR A 419 -2.17 68.42 22.03
CA TYR A 419 -1.89 67.39 23.04
C TYR A 419 -2.91 67.35 24.18
N GLN A 420 -3.39 68.53 24.59
CA GLN A 420 -4.36 68.63 25.66
C GLN A 420 -5.73 68.11 25.20
N THR A 421 -6.14 68.48 23.98
CA THR A 421 -7.40 67.99 23.36
C THR A 421 -7.36 66.49 23.14
N TYR A 422 -6.23 65.95 22.64
CA TYR A 422 -6.05 64.52 22.40
C TYR A 422 -6.17 63.70 23.68
N LYS A 423 -5.48 64.11 24.76
CA LYS A 423 -5.56 63.44 26.06
C LYS A 423 -6.99 63.37 26.58
N TYR A 424 -7.69 64.50 26.57
CA TYR A 424 -9.06 64.53 27.05
C TYR A 424 -10.03 63.71 26.18
N MET A 425 -9.81 63.62 24.86
CA MET A 425 -10.59 62.73 24.00
C MET A 425 -10.35 61.25 24.35
N THR A 426 -9.12 60.88 24.70
CA THR A 426 -8.82 59.53 25.20
C THR A 426 -9.52 59.25 26.53
N ASP A 427 -9.57 60.23 27.43
CA ASP A 427 -10.26 60.10 28.73
C ASP A 427 -11.79 59.92 28.53
N VAL A 428 -12.39 60.65 27.59
CA VAL A 428 -13.82 60.51 27.24
C VAL A 428 -14.08 59.16 26.56
N MET A 429 -13.21 58.70 25.67
CA MET A 429 -13.31 57.36 25.08
C MET A 429 -13.29 56.27 26.15
N THR A 430 -12.37 56.37 27.12
CA THR A 430 -12.31 55.45 28.27
C THR A 430 -13.60 55.48 29.09
N SER A 431 -14.21 56.67 29.25
CA SER A 431 -15.50 56.80 29.94
C SER A 431 -16.67 56.18 29.16
N VAL A 432 -16.64 56.22 27.82
CA VAL A 432 -17.62 55.55 26.94
C VAL A 432 -17.42 54.03 26.96
N GLU A 433 -16.18 53.55 27.10
CA GLU A 433 -15.87 52.13 27.30
C GLU A 433 -16.47 51.61 28.62
N GLU A 434 -16.34 52.37 29.70
CA GLU A 434 -16.88 52.04 31.02
C GLU A 434 -18.41 52.14 31.09
N ASN A 435 -19.02 53.11 30.38
CA ASN A 435 -20.47 53.30 30.36
C ASN A 435 -20.99 53.67 28.94
N PRO A 436 -21.41 52.67 28.15
CA PRO A 436 -21.82 52.87 26.75
C PRO A 436 -23.06 53.77 26.56
N GLU A 437 -23.95 53.86 27.55
CA GLU A 437 -25.17 54.68 27.48
C GLU A 437 -24.99 56.11 28.00
N MET A 438 -23.79 56.49 28.43
CA MET A 438 -23.46 57.77 29.08
C MET A 438 -24.00 59.02 28.35
N SER A 439 -24.69 59.91 29.05
CA SER A 439 -25.20 61.16 28.48
C SER A 439 -24.16 62.28 28.49
N ALA A 440 -24.41 63.39 27.78
CA ALA A 440 -23.52 64.56 27.81
C ALA A 440 -23.37 65.18 29.22
N GLU A 441 -24.25 64.82 30.16
CA GLU A 441 -24.24 65.33 31.55
C GLU A 441 -23.23 64.60 32.44
N ASP A 442 -22.87 63.37 32.09
CA ASP A 442 -22.01 62.47 32.86
C ASP A 442 -20.51 62.70 32.59
N VAL A 443 -20.18 63.48 31.56
CA VAL A 443 -18.80 63.83 31.19
C VAL A 443 -18.21 64.82 32.21
N PRO A 444 -16.93 64.69 32.63
CA PRO A 444 -16.33 65.58 33.61
C PRO A 444 -16.52 67.07 33.32
N GLU A 445 -16.82 67.86 34.36
CA GLU A 445 -17.10 69.31 34.23
C GLU A 445 -15.95 70.11 33.60
N GLU A 446 -14.71 69.62 33.70
CA GLU A 446 -13.54 70.21 33.05
C GLU A 446 -13.64 70.18 31.52
N TRP A 447 -14.24 69.13 30.95
CA TRP A 447 -14.45 68.99 29.51
C TRP A 447 -15.56 69.91 28.99
N LYS A 448 -16.66 70.05 29.74
CA LYS A 448 -17.78 70.96 29.40
C LYS A 448 -17.34 72.43 29.32
N ARG A 449 -16.27 72.82 30.03
CA ARG A 449 -15.68 74.17 29.94
C ARG A 449 -14.86 74.38 28.67
N ILE A 450 -14.32 73.31 28.10
CA ILE A 450 -13.41 73.34 26.95
C ILE A 450 -14.20 73.16 25.65
N CYS A 451 -15.02 72.11 25.57
CA CYS A 451 -15.80 71.76 24.39
C CYS A 451 -17.14 72.51 24.36
N ALA A 452 -17.44 73.18 23.23
CA ALA A 452 -18.74 73.84 23.02
C ALA A 452 -19.80 72.89 22.44
N LYS A 453 -19.40 71.69 22.01
CA LYS A 453 -20.22 70.67 21.35
C LYS A 453 -20.10 69.31 22.04
N THR A 454 -20.23 69.30 23.37
CA THR A 454 -20.02 68.08 24.17
C THR A 454 -20.98 66.96 23.76
N GLY A 455 -22.26 67.27 23.51
CA GLY A 455 -23.25 66.29 23.04
C GLY A 455 -22.85 65.65 21.71
N ASP A 456 -22.65 66.47 20.66
CA ASP A 456 -22.26 65.98 19.33
C ASP A 456 -20.99 65.10 19.37
N VAL A 457 -20.00 65.44 20.20
CA VAL A 457 -18.76 64.66 20.33
C VAL A 457 -19.01 63.31 20.99
N VAL A 458 -19.80 63.27 22.08
CA VAL A 458 -20.13 62.02 22.78
C VAL A 458 -20.95 61.11 21.87
N ASP A 459 -21.90 61.64 21.11
CA ASP A 459 -22.73 60.85 20.19
C ASP A 459 -21.90 60.22 19.06
N VAL A 460 -20.98 60.98 18.46
CA VAL A 460 -20.06 60.46 17.43
C VAL A 460 -19.11 59.42 18.04
N MET A 461 -18.58 59.66 19.26
CA MET A 461 -17.74 58.68 19.96
C MET A 461 -18.49 57.38 20.26
N LYS A 462 -19.74 57.44 20.73
CA LYS A 462 -20.58 56.25 20.92
C LYS A 462 -20.79 55.47 19.64
N GLN A 463 -21.11 56.17 18.54
CA GLN A 463 -21.32 55.52 17.25
C GLN A 463 -20.05 54.81 16.76
N GLN A 464 -18.88 55.45 16.89
CA GLN A 464 -17.60 54.83 16.52
C GLN A 464 -17.25 53.67 17.46
N TYR A 465 -17.56 53.77 18.75
CA TYR A 465 -17.32 52.71 19.71
C TYR A 465 -18.18 51.46 19.43
N HIS A 466 -19.45 51.63 19.07
CA HIS A 466 -20.29 50.50 18.64
C HIS A 466 -19.75 49.80 17.38
N LEU A 467 -19.26 50.58 16.40
CA LEU A 467 -18.62 50.02 15.21
C LEU A 467 -17.32 49.27 15.56
N TYR A 468 -16.53 49.81 16.48
CA TYR A 468 -15.33 49.17 17.00
C TYR A 468 -15.62 47.85 17.72
N GLN A 469 -16.65 47.80 18.58
CA GLN A 469 -17.06 46.56 19.23
C GLN A 469 -17.48 45.48 18.22
N HIS A 470 -18.25 45.86 17.19
CA HIS A 470 -18.62 44.93 16.13
C HIS A 470 -17.39 44.42 15.36
N ASP A 471 -16.45 45.29 14.99
CA ASP A 471 -15.22 44.88 14.31
C ASP A 471 -14.35 43.95 15.18
N MET A 472 -14.28 44.22 16.49
CA MET A 472 -13.57 43.36 17.44
C MET A 472 -14.24 41.98 17.59
N GLN A 473 -15.57 41.94 17.64
CA GLN A 473 -16.32 40.68 17.62
C GLN A 473 -16.08 39.87 16.32
N TRP A 474 -16.10 40.53 15.16
CA TRP A 474 -15.78 39.89 13.88
C TRP A 474 -14.33 39.37 13.83
N LYS A 475 -13.36 40.17 14.29
CA LYS A 475 -11.95 39.76 14.40
C LYS A 475 -11.81 38.51 15.27
N ARG A 476 -12.49 38.48 16.44
CA ARG A 476 -12.51 37.32 17.33
C ARG A 476 -13.14 36.09 16.67
N GLN A 477 -14.29 36.23 15.99
CA GLN A 477 -14.92 35.11 15.30
C GLN A 477 -14.05 34.53 14.17
N ILE A 478 -13.34 35.37 13.42
CA ILE A 478 -12.38 34.93 12.39
C ILE A 478 -11.19 34.21 13.02
N TYR A 479 -10.72 34.68 14.18
CA TYR A 479 -9.66 34.04 14.94
C TYR A 479 -10.07 32.64 15.38
N ASP A 480 -11.22 32.52 16.06
CA ASP A 480 -11.74 31.25 16.56
C ASP A 480 -11.97 30.27 15.41
N SER A 481 -12.52 30.74 14.28
CA SER A 481 -12.70 29.92 13.07
C SER A 481 -11.39 29.42 12.48
N ARG A 482 -10.33 30.26 12.46
CA ARG A 482 -9.00 29.85 11.98
C ARG A 482 -8.35 28.82 12.91
N GLN A 483 -8.50 29.00 14.21
CA GLN A 483 -7.98 28.06 15.20
C GLN A 483 -8.67 26.70 15.08
N LEU A 484 -9.99 26.67 14.91
CA LEU A 484 -10.75 25.44 14.65
C LEU A 484 -10.26 24.74 13.38
N VAL A 485 -10.07 25.47 12.27
CA VAL A 485 -9.52 24.88 11.03
C VAL A 485 -8.11 24.34 11.24
N ALA A 486 -7.27 25.03 12.02
CA ALA A 486 -5.93 24.56 12.34
C ALA A 486 -5.96 23.23 13.13
N GLU A 487 -6.86 23.10 14.11
CA GLU A 487 -7.05 21.86 14.87
C GLU A 487 -7.56 20.71 13.99
N GLN A 488 -8.52 20.98 13.11
CA GLN A 488 -9.06 19.97 12.17
C GLN A 488 -7.98 19.47 11.19
N LEU A 489 -7.15 20.37 10.65
CA LEU A 489 -6.03 19.99 9.78
C LEU A 489 -4.95 19.21 10.53
N SER A 490 -4.75 19.52 11.82
CA SER A 490 -3.86 18.75 12.70
C SER A 490 -4.38 17.33 12.91
N GLY A 491 -5.69 17.17 13.18
CA GLY A 491 -6.34 15.86 13.33
C GLY A 491 -6.19 15.00 12.06
N VAL A 492 -6.44 15.59 10.88
CA VAL A 492 -6.25 14.88 9.59
C VAL A 492 -4.79 14.50 9.37
N SER A 493 -3.84 15.37 9.71
CA SER A 493 -2.41 15.07 9.63
C SER A 493 -2.04 13.87 10.50
N GLN A 494 -2.59 13.77 11.70
CA GLN A 494 -2.34 12.66 12.61
C GLN A 494 -2.87 11.34 12.05
N VAL A 495 -4.12 11.30 11.57
CA VAL A 495 -4.71 10.10 10.94
C VAL A 495 -3.88 9.64 9.73
N MET A 496 -3.44 10.58 8.89
CA MET A 496 -2.60 10.24 7.73
C MET A 496 -1.21 9.72 8.15
N GLU A 497 -0.66 10.23 9.24
CA GLU A 497 0.62 9.75 9.78
C GLU A 497 0.48 8.33 10.35
N ASP A 498 -0.64 8.02 10.99
CA ASP A 498 -0.92 6.68 11.52
C ASP A 498 -1.22 5.67 10.40
N LEU A 499 -1.98 6.05 9.37
CA LEU A 499 -2.13 5.25 8.15
C LEU A 499 -0.78 4.98 7.47
N ALA A 500 0.10 5.98 7.39
CA ALA A 500 1.44 5.79 6.82
C ALA A 500 2.26 4.78 7.63
N LYS A 501 2.17 4.82 8.97
CA LYS A 501 2.82 3.82 9.84
C LYS A 501 2.22 2.44 9.65
N GLU A 502 0.91 2.31 9.47
CA GLU A 502 0.24 1.03 9.26
C GLU A 502 0.66 0.37 7.93
N ILE A 503 0.67 1.14 6.83
CA ILE A 503 1.19 0.67 5.53
C ILE A 503 2.66 0.22 5.66
N GLN A 504 3.45 0.93 6.47
CA GLN A 504 4.84 0.58 6.72
C GLN A 504 4.98 -0.67 7.62
N ARG A 505 4.10 -0.85 8.61
CA ARG A 505 4.05 -2.01 9.52
C ARG A 505 3.68 -3.28 8.78
N GLU A 506 2.60 -3.28 8.01
CA GLU A 506 2.26 -4.41 7.16
C GLU A 506 3.39 -4.70 6.12
N GLY A 507 4.19 -3.67 5.78
CA GLY A 507 5.37 -3.75 4.91
C GLY A 507 6.60 -4.37 5.57
N GLN A 508 6.66 -4.40 6.91
CA GLN A 508 7.67 -5.14 7.65
C GLN A 508 7.31 -6.61 7.61
N ALA A 509 7.72 -7.28 6.54
CA ALA A 509 7.68 -8.73 6.48
C ALA A 509 8.34 -9.31 7.73
N MET A 510 7.53 -9.84 8.64
CA MET A 510 7.97 -10.51 9.86
C MET A 510 8.45 -11.93 9.51
N TYR A 511 9.27 -12.04 8.46
CA TYR A 511 9.67 -13.30 7.84
C TYR A 511 10.30 -14.25 8.87
N ARG A 512 11.03 -13.69 9.85
CA ARG A 512 11.64 -14.48 10.91
C ARG A 512 10.59 -15.08 11.85
N GLN A 513 9.57 -14.31 12.22
CA GLN A 513 8.46 -14.76 13.06
C GLN A 513 7.56 -15.73 12.28
N GLU A 514 7.28 -15.47 11.01
CA GLU A 514 6.56 -16.40 10.13
C GLU A 514 7.29 -17.74 10.03
N GLU A 515 8.61 -17.73 9.81
CA GLU A 515 9.42 -18.95 9.73
C GLU A 515 9.48 -19.68 11.07
N GLN A 516 9.55 -18.96 12.19
CA GLN A 516 9.48 -19.54 13.54
C GLN A 516 8.11 -20.22 13.82
N ILE A 517 7.00 -19.55 13.49
CA ILE A 517 5.64 -20.09 13.65
C ILE A 517 5.45 -21.29 12.71
N ARG A 518 5.92 -21.20 11.46
CA ARG A 518 5.89 -22.29 10.49
C ARG A 518 6.66 -23.52 10.97
N ASP A 519 7.91 -23.32 11.42
CA ASP A 519 8.75 -24.40 11.97
C ASP A 519 8.09 -25.06 13.19
N ALA A 520 7.44 -24.29 14.05
CA ALA A 520 6.73 -24.82 15.21
C ALA A 520 5.52 -25.68 14.81
N LEU A 521 4.75 -25.22 13.82
CA LEU A 521 3.57 -25.94 13.32
C LEU A 521 3.97 -27.19 12.50
N GLU A 522 4.99 -27.11 11.66
CA GLU A 522 5.51 -28.27 10.91
C GLU A 522 6.05 -29.37 11.83
N LYS A 523 6.68 -29.01 12.97
CA LYS A 523 7.14 -29.98 13.98
C LYS A 523 6.01 -30.79 14.60
N LEU A 524 4.79 -30.27 14.62
CA LEU A 524 3.59 -30.99 15.07
C LEU A 524 2.96 -31.87 13.98
N GLY A 525 3.59 -31.95 12.80
CA GLY A 525 3.10 -32.72 11.66
C GLY A 525 2.04 -31.97 10.84
N LEU A 526 1.88 -30.66 11.04
CA LEU A 526 0.98 -29.84 10.27
C LEU A 526 1.67 -29.36 8.96
N SER A 527 1.32 -29.95 7.81
CA SER A 527 1.45 -29.34 6.47
C SER A 527 0.69 -28.00 6.29
N ILE A 528 1.37 -26.89 6.58
CA ILE A 528 0.88 -25.54 6.29
C ILE A 528 1.36 -25.11 4.89
N GLN A 529 0.49 -24.46 4.12
CA GLN A 529 0.85 -23.93 2.81
C GLN A 529 1.34 -22.49 2.88
N GLY A 530 0.73 -21.67 3.74
CA GLY A 530 1.08 -20.27 3.92
C GLY A 530 0.77 -19.79 5.33
N ILE A 531 1.59 -18.88 5.83
CA ILE A 531 1.35 -18.10 7.04
C ILE A 531 1.60 -16.66 6.64
N GLU A 532 0.65 -15.80 6.93
CA GLU A 532 0.76 -14.36 6.74
C GLU A 532 0.45 -13.68 8.07
N ILE A 533 1.40 -12.89 8.55
CA ILE A 533 1.26 -12.16 9.81
C ILE A 533 0.79 -10.74 9.48
N ILE A 534 -0.42 -10.39 9.93
CA ILE A 534 -0.98 -9.05 9.75
C ILE A 534 -0.50 -8.13 10.89
N SER A 535 -0.62 -8.61 12.14
CA SER A 535 -0.19 -7.88 13.34
C SER A 535 0.27 -8.83 14.46
N LEU A 536 1.26 -8.40 15.25
CA LEU A 536 1.71 -9.07 16.49
C LEU A 536 1.71 -8.09 17.68
N ASP A 537 0.98 -6.97 17.59
CA ASP A 537 0.88 -6.04 18.71
C ASP A 537 0.08 -6.70 19.86
N PRO A 538 0.50 -6.58 21.14
CA PRO A 538 -0.22 -7.18 22.26
C PRO A 538 -1.68 -6.74 22.31
N GLY A 539 -2.63 -7.67 22.41
CA GLY A 539 -4.09 -7.41 22.37
C GLY A 539 -4.68 -7.30 20.95
N HIS A 540 -3.83 -7.18 19.92
CA HIS A 540 -4.21 -7.05 18.51
C HIS A 540 -3.39 -7.99 17.63
N VAL A 541 -3.18 -9.21 18.09
CA VAL A 541 -2.55 -10.25 17.27
C VAL A 541 -3.53 -10.63 16.17
N GLU A 542 -3.05 -10.68 14.93
CA GLU A 542 -3.80 -11.18 13.77
C GLU A 542 -2.87 -11.98 12.85
N ILE A 543 -3.19 -13.27 12.68
CA ILE A 543 -2.38 -14.21 11.90
C ILE A 543 -3.30 -15.01 10.98
N GLU A 544 -3.00 -14.97 9.68
CA GLU A 544 -3.66 -15.77 8.66
C GLU A 544 -2.86 -17.06 8.41
N VAL A 545 -3.53 -18.21 8.43
CA VAL A 545 -2.92 -19.50 8.10
C VAL A 545 -3.72 -20.17 6.99
N VAL A 546 -3.03 -20.56 5.93
CA VAL A 546 -3.57 -21.31 4.80
C VAL A 546 -3.10 -22.76 4.90
N HIS A 547 -4.04 -23.69 4.99
CA HIS A 547 -3.76 -25.12 5.11
C HIS A 547 -4.65 -25.98 4.20
N ALA A 548 -4.22 -27.22 3.97
CA ALA A 548 -4.89 -28.16 3.07
C ALA A 548 -5.77 -29.22 3.78
N TYR A 549 -5.87 -29.20 5.11
CA TYR A 549 -6.73 -30.15 5.82
C TYR A 549 -8.20 -29.90 5.55
N THR A 550 -8.94 -30.99 5.37
CA THR A 550 -10.39 -30.97 5.19
C THR A 550 -11.10 -31.39 6.47
N ARG A 551 -12.28 -30.80 6.66
CA ARG A 551 -13.19 -30.88 7.83
C ARG A 551 -13.14 -32.20 8.61
N GLY A 552 -12.94 -32.08 9.93
CA GLY A 552 -13.24 -33.19 10.85
C GLY A 552 -12.91 -32.95 12.32
N TYR A 553 -11.78 -32.30 12.64
CA TYR A 553 -11.21 -32.38 14.00
C TYR A 553 -10.97 -31.05 14.72
N ASP A 554 -11.35 -29.91 14.14
CA ASP A 554 -11.20 -28.60 14.78
C ASP A 554 -9.73 -28.31 15.19
N GLU A 555 -8.80 -28.76 14.35
CA GLU A 555 -7.33 -28.68 14.58
C GLU A 555 -6.87 -27.23 14.74
N CYS A 556 -7.47 -26.32 13.99
CA CYS A 556 -7.19 -24.89 14.10
C CYS A 556 -7.49 -24.38 15.50
N ARG A 557 -8.66 -24.70 16.07
CA ARG A 557 -9.03 -24.27 17.42
C ARG A 557 -8.30 -25.04 18.53
N LYS A 558 -8.00 -26.32 18.31
CA LYS A 558 -7.49 -27.21 19.38
C LYS A 558 -5.98 -27.40 19.40
N ILE A 559 -5.29 -27.15 18.30
CA ILE A 559 -3.85 -27.38 18.15
C ILE A 559 -3.14 -26.08 17.78
N ILE A 560 -3.59 -25.41 16.72
CA ILE A 560 -2.92 -24.21 16.20
C ILE A 560 -3.10 -23.02 17.16
N ALA A 561 -4.35 -22.72 17.57
CA ALA A 561 -4.61 -21.59 18.46
C ALA A 561 -3.87 -21.68 19.82
N PRO A 562 -3.84 -22.84 20.52
CA PRO A 562 -3.05 -22.99 21.74
C PRO A 562 -1.54 -22.88 21.52
N LEU A 563 -1.02 -23.38 20.39
CA LEU A 563 0.40 -23.24 20.06
C LEU A 563 0.77 -21.78 19.78
N LEU A 564 -0.04 -21.07 19.00
CA LEU A 564 0.15 -19.64 18.78
C LEU A 564 0.07 -18.88 20.11
N SER A 565 -0.82 -19.31 21.02
CA SER A 565 -0.92 -18.71 22.34
C SER A 565 0.35 -18.89 23.17
N ASP A 566 0.98 -20.06 23.09
CA ASP A 566 2.24 -20.35 23.78
C ASP A 566 3.43 -19.58 23.17
N ILE A 567 3.47 -19.46 21.84
CA ILE A 567 4.55 -18.74 21.13
C ILE A 567 4.47 -17.23 21.40
N LEU A 568 3.27 -16.66 21.47
CA LEU A 568 3.04 -15.22 21.59
C LEU A 568 2.84 -14.75 23.03
N GLU A 569 2.78 -15.69 24.00
CA GLU A 569 2.49 -15.42 25.41
C GLU A 569 1.14 -14.70 25.64
N GLU A 570 0.18 -14.87 24.72
CA GLU A 570 -1.15 -14.25 24.73
C GLU A 570 -2.23 -15.27 24.36
N HIS A 571 -3.46 -15.14 24.86
CA HIS A 571 -4.54 -16.04 24.43
C HIS A 571 -4.97 -15.73 23.00
N VAL A 572 -4.77 -16.68 22.07
CA VAL A 572 -5.16 -16.58 20.66
C VAL A 572 -6.32 -17.52 20.39
N ALA A 573 -7.33 -17.04 19.66
CA ALA A 573 -8.50 -17.80 19.23
C ALA A 573 -8.69 -17.72 17.71
N VAL A 574 -9.54 -18.59 17.16
CA VAL A 574 -9.93 -18.53 15.75
C VAL A 574 -11.05 -17.49 15.59
N LEU A 575 -10.78 -16.44 14.80
CA LEU A 575 -11.75 -15.39 14.48
C LEU A 575 -12.71 -15.83 13.36
N ASN A 576 -12.15 -16.31 12.25
CA ASN A 576 -12.93 -16.77 11.11
C ASN A 576 -12.24 -17.95 10.41
N GLU A 577 -13.04 -18.74 9.70
CA GLU A 577 -12.57 -19.85 8.86
C GLU A 577 -13.34 -19.79 7.55
N THR A 578 -12.59 -19.57 6.47
CA THR A 578 -13.14 -19.51 5.11
C THR A 578 -12.63 -20.70 4.31
N PHE A 579 -13.55 -21.41 3.67
CA PHE A 579 -13.23 -22.54 2.81
C PHE A 579 -13.21 -22.06 1.36
N SER A 580 -12.07 -22.18 0.69
CA SER A 580 -12.02 -21.91 -0.75
C SER A 580 -12.84 -22.96 -1.49
N SER A 581 -13.67 -22.52 -2.44
CA SER A 581 -14.69 -23.33 -3.10
C SER A 581 -14.12 -24.63 -3.71
N ASN A 582 -14.55 -25.79 -3.19
CA ASN A 582 -14.52 -27.20 -3.63
C ASN A 582 -13.45 -27.77 -4.62
N LYS A 583 -12.54 -27.00 -5.22
CA LYS A 583 -11.56 -27.48 -6.21
C LYS A 583 -10.13 -27.51 -5.69
N ASP A 584 -9.77 -26.64 -4.76
CA ASP A 584 -8.38 -26.53 -4.30
C ASP A 584 -8.12 -27.18 -2.93
N GLY A 585 -9.17 -27.53 -2.17
CA GLY A 585 -9.03 -28.20 -0.87
C GLY A 585 -8.31 -27.37 0.19
N LEU A 586 -8.22 -26.05 -0.01
CA LEU A 586 -7.56 -25.11 0.90
C LEU A 586 -8.58 -24.42 1.80
N ALA A 587 -8.23 -24.34 3.08
CA ALA A 587 -8.92 -23.53 4.06
C ALA A 587 -7.99 -22.42 4.54
N THR A 588 -8.57 -21.23 4.67
CA THR A 588 -7.92 -20.05 5.20
C THR A 588 -8.55 -19.76 6.56
N VAL A 589 -7.72 -19.70 7.60
CA VAL A 589 -8.16 -19.46 8.97
C VAL A 589 -7.47 -18.24 9.52
N MET A 590 -8.26 -17.32 10.07
CA MET A 590 -7.76 -16.16 10.80
C MET A 590 -7.73 -16.45 12.29
N PHE A 591 -6.56 -16.26 12.87
CA PHE A 591 -6.31 -16.30 14.31
C PHE A 591 -6.17 -14.88 14.82
N GLY A 592 -6.74 -14.60 15.99
CA GLY A 592 -6.57 -13.31 16.64
C GLY A 592 -6.60 -13.39 18.15
N SER A 593 -6.26 -12.29 18.82
CA SER A 593 -6.34 -12.17 20.27
C SER A 593 -7.75 -12.56 20.77
N ALA A 594 -7.80 -13.44 21.76
CA ALA A 594 -9.04 -13.94 22.33
C ALA A 594 -9.57 -12.92 23.35
N LYS A 595 -10.86 -12.58 23.21
CA LYS A 595 -11.57 -11.77 24.20
C LYS A 595 -11.59 -12.51 25.54
N THR A 596 -11.15 -11.85 26.60
CA THR A 596 -11.13 -12.42 27.95
C THR A 596 -12.44 -12.15 28.69
N PHE A 597 -13.13 -11.06 28.33
CA PHE A 597 -14.37 -10.62 28.93
C PHE A 597 -15.48 -10.48 27.90
N GLU A 598 -16.70 -10.76 28.35
CA GLU A 598 -17.94 -10.53 27.60
C GLU A 598 -18.80 -9.54 28.37
N ILE A 599 -19.46 -8.63 27.66
CA ILE A 599 -20.35 -7.64 28.25
C ILE A 599 -21.78 -8.03 27.91
N THR A 600 -22.59 -8.26 28.94
CA THR A 600 -24.04 -8.42 28.82
C THR A 600 -24.73 -7.12 29.19
N THR A 601 -25.67 -6.66 28.38
CA THR A 601 -26.35 -5.38 28.58
C THR A 601 -27.83 -5.55 28.86
N GLY A 602 -28.40 -4.63 29.62
CA GLY A 602 -29.83 -4.51 29.90
C GLY A 602 -30.23 -3.05 29.89
N VAL A 603 -31.39 -2.74 29.32
CA VAL A 603 -31.86 -1.36 29.16
C VAL A 603 -33.32 -1.27 29.56
N ALA A 604 -33.66 -0.24 30.31
CA ALA A 604 -35.02 0.11 30.66
C ALA A 604 -35.21 1.62 30.48
N GLY A 605 -36.36 2.04 29.94
CA GLY A 605 -36.65 3.46 29.81
C GLY A 605 -38.13 3.77 29.78
N ALA A 606 -38.47 5.02 30.11
CA ALA A 606 -39.82 5.55 30.11
C ALA A 606 -39.80 7.01 29.65
N ALA A 607 -40.65 7.35 28.67
CA ALA A 607 -40.79 8.72 28.21
C ALA A 607 -41.65 9.54 29.18
N LYS A 608 -41.38 10.83 29.24
CA LYS A 608 -42.10 11.82 30.02
C LYS A 608 -43.59 11.76 29.77
N GLY A 609 -44.38 11.75 30.85
CA GLY A 609 -45.83 11.62 30.77
C GLY A 609 -46.35 10.30 30.15
N GLY A 610 -45.47 9.33 29.87
CA GLY A 610 -45.81 8.08 29.19
C GLY A 610 -46.02 8.24 27.68
N ASP A 611 -45.37 9.21 27.04
CA ASP A 611 -45.45 9.42 25.58
C ASP A 611 -44.76 8.29 24.79
N LEU A 612 -44.92 8.27 23.46
CA LEU A 612 -44.33 7.29 22.55
C LEU A 612 -42.83 7.52 22.30
N LEU A 613 -42.34 8.75 22.49
CA LEU A 613 -40.97 9.14 22.16
C LEU A 613 -40.27 9.80 23.35
N SER A 614 -39.13 9.22 23.73
CA SER A 614 -38.18 9.78 24.70
C SER A 614 -37.10 10.60 23.98
N GLY A 615 -36.73 11.74 24.56
CA GLY A 615 -35.58 12.57 24.18
C GLY A 615 -34.23 11.90 24.46
N ASP A 616 -34.19 11.01 25.45
CA ASP A 616 -33.04 10.15 25.73
C ASP A 616 -32.75 9.15 24.58
N SER A 617 -31.47 9.00 24.27
CA SER A 617 -30.94 7.98 23.37
C SER A 617 -29.85 7.16 24.06
N PHE A 618 -29.79 5.87 23.75
CA PHE A 618 -28.75 4.98 24.24
C PHE A 618 -28.19 4.14 23.10
N SER A 619 -26.99 3.60 23.28
CA SER A 619 -26.36 2.69 22.34
C SER A 619 -25.43 1.73 23.06
N THR A 620 -25.40 0.49 22.59
CA THR A 620 -24.48 -0.55 23.08
C THR A 620 -23.89 -1.27 21.87
N VAL A 621 -22.63 -1.00 21.56
CA VAL A 621 -22.00 -1.47 20.32
C VAL A 621 -20.56 -1.89 20.57
N GLU A 622 -20.12 -2.91 19.86
CA GLU A 622 -18.71 -3.28 19.81
C GLU A 622 -18.00 -2.46 18.73
N LEU A 623 -16.92 -1.77 19.09
CA LEU A 623 -16.22 -0.82 18.21
C LEU A 623 -15.23 -1.50 17.24
N GLY A 624 -15.18 -2.84 17.22
CA GLY A 624 -14.35 -3.65 16.31
C GLY A 624 -12.89 -3.82 16.74
N ASN A 625 -12.35 -2.89 17.52
CA ASN A 625 -11.00 -2.96 18.12
C ASN A 625 -10.96 -3.76 19.45
N GLY A 626 -11.97 -4.59 19.73
CA GLY A 626 -12.13 -5.28 21.02
C GLY A 626 -12.56 -4.39 22.18
N THR A 627 -12.92 -3.12 21.92
CA THR A 627 -13.58 -2.26 22.90
C THR A 627 -15.10 -2.33 22.74
N PHE A 628 -15.81 -2.43 23.85
CA PHE A 628 -17.26 -2.40 23.92
C PHE A 628 -17.72 -1.04 24.46
N ALA A 629 -18.53 -0.32 23.69
CA ALA A 629 -19.08 0.97 24.08
C ALA A 629 -20.49 0.81 24.64
N VAL A 630 -20.70 1.36 25.84
CA VAL A 630 -22.02 1.57 26.44
C VAL A 630 -22.24 3.07 26.53
N ALA A 631 -23.22 3.61 25.83
CA ALA A 631 -23.43 5.04 25.70
C ALA A 631 -24.87 5.45 25.98
N LEU A 632 -25.02 6.65 26.55
CA LEU A 632 -26.27 7.28 26.93
C LEU A 632 -26.16 8.78 26.67
N SER A 633 -27.22 9.37 26.14
CA SER A 633 -27.28 10.79 25.81
C SER A 633 -28.68 11.34 26.07
N ASP A 634 -28.76 12.40 26.86
CA ASP A 634 -29.99 13.17 27.08
C ASP A 634 -29.95 14.42 26.19
N GLY A 635 -31.02 14.62 25.42
CA GLY A 635 -31.18 15.77 24.53
C GLY A 635 -32.03 16.85 25.18
N MET A 636 -31.57 18.10 25.17
CA MET A 636 -32.30 19.20 25.79
C MET A 636 -33.68 19.42 25.12
N GLY A 637 -34.77 19.16 25.85
CA GLY A 637 -36.14 19.33 25.36
C GLY A 637 -36.99 18.10 25.63
N ASN A 638 -38.05 17.89 24.84
CA ASN A 638 -38.83 16.64 24.90
C ASN A 638 -39.23 16.22 23.47
N GLY A 639 -39.40 14.91 23.26
CA GLY A 639 -39.94 14.35 22.02
C GLY A 639 -38.92 14.21 20.89
N GLU A 640 -39.42 14.25 19.64
CA GLU A 640 -38.66 13.87 18.44
C GLU A 640 -37.39 14.68 18.21
N ARG A 641 -37.42 15.99 18.50
CA ARG A 641 -36.28 16.89 18.29
C ARG A 641 -35.11 16.55 19.22
N ALA A 642 -35.37 16.43 20.52
CA ALA A 642 -34.37 16.03 21.52
C ALA A 642 -33.76 14.67 21.18
N ARG A 643 -34.60 13.72 20.75
CA ARG A 643 -34.16 12.39 20.30
C ARG A 643 -33.25 12.44 19.08
N LEU A 644 -33.55 13.28 18.10
CA LEU A 644 -32.73 13.43 16.89
C LEU A 644 -31.33 13.96 17.26
N GLU A 645 -31.27 14.89 18.20
CA GLU A 645 -30.03 15.52 18.66
C GLU A 645 -29.17 14.54 19.46
N SER A 646 -29.74 13.89 20.48
CA SER A 646 -29.04 12.89 21.30
C SER A 646 -28.56 11.69 20.46
N SER A 647 -29.41 11.17 19.56
CA SER A 647 -29.03 10.07 18.68
C SER A 647 -27.96 10.47 17.65
N THR A 648 -27.99 11.69 17.10
CA THR A 648 -26.94 12.12 16.16
C THR A 648 -25.60 12.27 16.87
N ALA A 649 -25.58 12.85 18.08
CA ALA A 649 -24.35 13.02 18.85
C ALA A 649 -23.68 11.67 19.13
N LEU A 650 -24.45 10.67 19.59
CA LEU A 650 -23.97 9.31 19.81
C LEU A 650 -23.47 8.66 18.52
N ASN A 651 -24.25 8.71 17.44
CA ASN A 651 -23.88 8.09 16.16
C ASN A 651 -22.57 8.64 15.59
N ILE A 652 -22.35 9.96 15.66
CA ILE A 652 -21.10 10.56 15.17
C ILE A 652 -19.93 10.14 16.07
N LEU A 653 -20.12 10.19 17.39
CA LEU A 653 -19.07 9.79 18.34
C LEU A 653 -18.66 8.33 18.14
N GLU A 654 -19.63 7.42 18.00
CA GLU A 654 -19.40 6.01 17.72
C GLU A 654 -18.62 5.80 16.43
N GLN A 655 -18.98 6.49 15.34
CA GLN A 655 -18.28 6.38 14.06
C GLN A 655 -16.82 6.86 14.15
N LEU A 656 -16.56 7.94 14.89
CA LEU A 656 -15.20 8.43 15.09
C LEU A 656 -14.37 7.43 15.92
N LEU A 657 -14.94 6.87 16.98
CA LEU A 657 -14.27 5.87 17.81
C LEU A 657 -14.04 4.54 17.06
N GLN A 658 -15.01 4.09 16.25
CA GLN A 658 -14.85 2.93 15.35
C GLN A 658 -13.73 3.13 14.33
N SER A 659 -13.46 4.38 13.93
CA SER A 659 -12.33 4.70 13.03
C SER A 659 -10.96 4.70 13.71
N GLY A 660 -10.90 4.43 15.03
CA GLY A 660 -9.66 4.44 15.81
C GLY A 660 -9.19 5.84 16.22
N MET A 661 -10.05 6.85 16.15
CA MET A 661 -9.72 8.20 16.61
C MET A 661 -9.57 8.23 18.14
N GLU A 662 -8.55 8.93 18.65
CA GLU A 662 -8.36 9.17 20.09
C GLU A 662 -9.63 9.79 20.71
N GLU A 663 -10.01 9.32 21.90
CA GLU A 663 -11.27 9.65 22.58
C GLU A 663 -11.45 11.16 22.78
N LYS A 664 -10.39 11.85 23.22
CA LYS A 664 -10.42 13.31 23.42
C LYS A 664 -10.66 14.06 22.13
N LEU A 665 -10.04 13.61 21.04
CA LEU A 665 -10.19 14.24 19.72
C LEU A 665 -11.59 13.96 19.14
N ALA A 666 -12.11 12.76 19.35
CA ALA A 666 -13.46 12.39 18.92
C ALA A 666 -14.51 13.31 19.57
N ILE A 667 -14.40 13.57 20.87
CA ILE A 667 -15.33 14.47 21.58
C ILE A 667 -15.25 15.91 21.06
N LYS A 668 -14.03 16.45 20.89
CA LYS A 668 -13.84 17.81 20.35
C LYS A 668 -14.41 17.95 18.93
N SER A 669 -14.25 16.90 18.12
CA SER A 669 -14.81 16.83 16.77
C SER A 669 -16.33 16.84 16.78
N VAL A 670 -16.97 16.03 17.64
CA VAL A 670 -18.43 16.01 17.81
C VAL A 670 -18.94 17.38 18.27
N ASN A 671 -18.29 18.00 19.26
CA ASN A 671 -18.65 19.34 19.73
C ASN A 671 -18.62 20.36 18.59
N SER A 672 -17.55 20.37 17.80
CA SER A 672 -17.40 21.25 16.65
C SER A 672 -18.50 21.05 15.60
N ILE A 673 -18.85 19.79 15.31
CA ILE A 673 -19.89 19.46 14.32
C ILE A 673 -21.28 19.91 14.81
N LEU A 674 -21.59 19.70 16.09
CA LEU A 674 -22.87 20.09 16.67
C LEU A 674 -23.04 21.62 16.73
N MET A 675 -21.96 22.36 17.04
CA MET A 675 -21.95 23.82 17.01
C MET A 675 -22.21 24.41 15.62
N LEU A 676 -21.76 23.74 14.55
CA LEU A 676 -21.94 24.21 13.17
C LEU A 676 -23.34 23.97 12.62
N ARG A 677 -24.06 22.98 13.16
CA ARG A 677 -25.34 22.50 12.62
C ARG A 677 -26.53 23.34 13.06
N SER A 678 -26.45 24.01 14.22
CA SER A 678 -27.61 24.66 14.83
C SER A 678 -27.29 26.08 15.33
N PRO A 679 -27.99 27.12 14.83
CA PRO A 679 -27.88 28.49 15.34
C PRO A 679 -28.62 28.72 16.66
N GLU A 680 -29.46 27.77 17.09
CA GLU A 680 -30.08 27.73 18.41
C GLU A 680 -29.16 26.93 19.36
N GLU A 681 -29.03 27.40 20.61
CA GLU A 681 -28.27 26.80 21.72
C GLU A 681 -28.75 25.37 22.05
N ILE A 682 -28.41 24.41 21.21
CA ILE A 682 -28.88 23.02 21.29
C ILE A 682 -27.76 22.15 21.84
N TYR A 683 -28.04 21.46 22.95
CA TYR A 683 -27.06 20.69 23.71
C TYR A 683 -27.56 19.27 23.95
N ALA A 684 -26.64 18.32 23.86
CA ALA A 684 -26.87 16.95 24.28
C ALA A 684 -25.79 16.55 25.29
N THR A 685 -26.21 15.89 26.37
CA THR A 685 -25.29 15.28 27.32
C THR A 685 -24.74 14.00 26.70
N VAL A 686 -23.52 13.61 27.05
CA VAL A 686 -22.94 12.32 26.62
C VAL A 686 -22.35 11.64 27.83
N ASP A 687 -22.81 10.42 28.09
CA ASP A 687 -22.23 9.49 29.05
C ASP A 687 -21.83 8.23 28.31
N MET A 688 -20.54 7.92 28.25
CA MET A 688 -20.03 6.74 27.53
C MET A 688 -19.00 6.01 28.37
N ALA A 689 -19.18 4.70 28.51
CA ALA A 689 -18.22 3.78 29.10
C ALA A 689 -17.62 2.90 27.99
N LEU A 690 -16.32 3.04 27.76
CA LEU A 690 -15.54 2.23 26.84
C LEU A 690 -14.87 1.10 27.62
N ILE A 691 -15.33 -0.13 27.46
CA ILE A 691 -14.85 -1.31 28.19
C ILE A 691 -13.96 -2.13 27.27
N ASP A 692 -12.67 -2.25 27.58
CA ASP A 692 -11.76 -3.15 26.88
C ASP A 692 -12.09 -4.62 27.23
N GLN A 693 -12.47 -5.41 26.21
CA GLN A 693 -12.83 -6.82 26.35
C GLN A 693 -11.62 -7.74 26.62
N TYR A 694 -10.39 -7.24 26.48
CA TYR A 694 -9.17 -7.99 26.78
C TYR A 694 -8.71 -7.81 28.22
N THR A 695 -8.66 -6.57 28.70
CA THR A 695 -8.08 -6.26 30.03
C THR A 695 -9.12 -5.88 31.11
N ALA A 696 -10.37 -5.62 30.72
CA ALA A 696 -11.41 -5.00 31.53
C ALA A 696 -11.05 -3.58 32.04
N GLU A 697 -10.08 -2.92 31.42
CA GLU A 697 -9.86 -1.49 31.63
C GLU A 697 -11.01 -0.70 31.00
N THR A 698 -11.60 0.21 31.76
CA THR A 698 -12.79 0.96 31.35
C THR A 698 -12.54 2.45 31.45
N THR A 699 -12.74 3.15 30.35
CA THR A 699 -12.64 4.61 30.27
C THR A 699 -14.03 5.22 30.24
N PHE A 700 -14.34 6.01 31.27
CA PHE A 700 -15.60 6.75 31.38
C PHE A 700 -15.44 8.16 30.83
N MET A 701 -16.34 8.53 29.93
CA MET A 701 -16.46 9.83 29.29
C MET A 701 -17.79 10.45 29.72
N LYS A 702 -17.73 11.45 30.59
CA LYS A 702 -18.92 12.13 31.11
C LYS A 702 -18.91 13.58 30.68
N ILE A 703 -19.96 14.02 30.03
CA ILE A 703 -20.08 15.36 29.47
C ILE A 703 -21.49 15.86 29.76
N GLY A 704 -21.62 16.74 30.76
CA GLY A 704 -22.92 17.29 31.16
C GLY A 704 -23.92 16.25 31.68
N SER A 705 -23.48 15.03 32.00
CA SER A 705 -24.34 13.88 32.30
C SER A 705 -24.32 13.50 33.79
N ALA A 706 -25.35 12.75 34.23
CA ALA A 706 -25.47 12.26 35.60
C ALA A 706 -24.31 11.29 35.99
N PRO A 707 -24.05 11.11 37.30
CA PRO A 707 -23.07 10.13 37.77
C PRO A 707 -23.47 8.68 37.41
N SER A 708 -22.49 7.86 37.01
CA SER A 708 -22.67 6.41 36.85
C SER A 708 -22.27 5.69 38.13
N PHE A 709 -22.70 4.45 38.29
CA PHE A 709 -22.38 3.62 39.45
C PHE A 709 -21.81 2.27 39.01
N ILE A 710 -20.79 1.79 39.72
CA ILE A 710 -20.26 0.43 39.58
C ILE A 710 -20.68 -0.35 40.82
N LYS A 711 -21.44 -1.42 40.63
CA LYS A 711 -21.81 -2.37 41.68
C LYS A 711 -20.85 -3.55 41.66
N ARG A 712 -20.08 -3.70 42.74
CA ARG A 712 -19.13 -4.80 42.99
C ARG A 712 -19.61 -5.58 44.22
N GLY A 713 -20.36 -6.64 43.99
CA GLY A 713 -21.07 -7.34 45.07
C GLY A 713 -22.03 -6.41 45.81
N ASN A 714 -21.74 -6.10 47.08
CA ASN A 714 -22.53 -5.16 47.90
C ASN A 714 -21.98 -3.72 47.91
N GLU A 715 -20.79 -3.49 47.35
CA GLU A 715 -20.20 -2.16 47.25
C GLU A 715 -20.73 -1.43 46.02
N VAL A 716 -21.08 -0.16 46.17
CA VAL A 716 -21.53 0.70 45.07
C VAL A 716 -20.62 1.92 44.99
N ILE A 717 -19.84 1.99 43.91
CA ILE A 717 -18.81 2.99 43.68
C ILE A 717 -19.35 4.01 42.67
N PRO A 718 -19.44 5.31 43.02
CA PRO A 718 -19.88 6.34 42.10
C PRO A 718 -18.73 6.75 41.16
N VAL A 719 -19.05 7.03 39.91
CA VAL A 719 -18.15 7.58 38.90
C VAL A 719 -18.74 8.89 38.41
N SER A 720 -18.01 9.99 38.59
CA SER A 720 -18.43 11.34 38.18
C SER A 720 -17.22 12.10 37.66
N ALA A 721 -17.40 12.90 36.60
CA ALA A 721 -16.43 13.87 36.11
C ALA A 721 -17.09 15.24 36.00
N SER A 722 -16.33 16.31 36.22
CA SER A 722 -16.82 17.69 36.21
C SER A 722 -16.65 18.35 34.84
N ASN A 723 -17.40 17.89 33.83
CA ASN A 723 -17.33 18.41 32.46
C ASN A 723 -18.66 19.06 32.04
N LEU A 724 -18.61 20.21 31.35
CA LEU A 724 -19.78 20.93 30.82
C LEU A 724 -20.36 20.23 29.58
N PRO A 725 -21.69 20.32 29.31
CA PRO A 725 -22.34 19.67 28.16
C PRO A 725 -21.75 20.06 26.80
N ILE A 726 -21.83 19.15 25.83
CA ILE A 726 -21.39 19.39 24.44
C ILE A 726 -22.32 20.40 23.75
N GLY A 727 -21.73 21.33 23.01
CA GLY A 727 -22.36 22.31 22.12
C GLY A 727 -22.32 23.75 22.65
N ILE A 728 -22.02 23.97 23.95
CA ILE A 728 -22.12 25.29 24.61
C ILE A 728 -20.84 26.13 24.44
N ILE A 729 -19.66 25.52 24.59
CA ILE A 729 -18.38 26.23 24.73
C ILE A 729 -17.38 25.69 23.71
N GLN A 730 -16.60 26.59 23.09
CA GLN A 730 -15.60 26.26 22.07
C GLN A 730 -14.44 25.41 22.63
N ASP A 731 -14.05 25.63 23.89
CA ASP A 731 -13.04 24.86 24.61
C ASP A 731 -13.66 24.00 25.71
N ILE A 732 -13.93 22.72 25.43
CA ILE A 732 -14.28 21.73 26.45
C ILE A 732 -13.00 20.98 26.82
N GLU A 733 -12.50 21.21 28.04
CA GLU A 733 -11.54 20.31 28.68
C GLU A 733 -12.31 19.07 29.16
N VAL A 734 -12.05 17.93 28.54
CA VAL A 734 -12.71 16.66 28.88
C VAL A 734 -11.78 15.86 29.79
N ASP A 735 -12.18 15.73 31.05
CA ASP A 735 -11.57 14.76 31.96
C ASP A 735 -12.12 13.36 31.70
N LEU A 736 -11.22 12.43 31.35
CA LEU A 736 -11.47 11.01 31.20
C LEU A 736 -11.18 10.30 32.52
N VAL A 737 -12.08 9.43 32.98
CA VAL A 737 -11.87 8.64 34.20
C VAL A 737 -11.64 7.19 33.83
N THR A 738 -10.42 6.68 34.05
CA THR A 738 -10.07 5.29 33.76
C THR A 738 -10.09 4.44 35.03
N LEU A 739 -10.82 3.32 35.01
CA LEU A 739 -10.97 2.37 36.11
C LEU A 739 -10.88 0.94 35.59
N LYS A 740 -10.30 0.03 36.38
CA LYS A 740 -10.24 -1.39 36.04
C LYS A 740 -11.42 -2.15 36.64
N LEU A 741 -12.28 -2.69 35.78
CA LEU A 741 -13.39 -3.54 36.17
C LEU A 741 -12.91 -4.98 36.44
N GLN A 742 -13.69 -5.71 37.23
CA GLN A 742 -13.50 -7.13 37.52
C GLN A 742 -14.68 -7.92 36.99
N ALA A 743 -14.48 -9.21 36.72
CA ALA A 743 -15.60 -10.06 36.35
C ALA A 743 -16.64 -10.14 37.47
N GLY A 744 -17.90 -9.97 37.09
CA GLY A 744 -19.04 -9.82 37.98
C GLY A 744 -19.36 -8.36 38.33
N ASP A 745 -18.52 -7.38 37.97
CA ASP A 745 -18.84 -5.97 38.14
C ASP A 745 -19.97 -5.55 37.20
N ILE A 746 -20.86 -4.71 37.71
CA ILE A 746 -22.02 -4.19 36.99
C ILE A 746 -21.91 -2.67 36.92
N VAL A 747 -21.74 -2.15 35.70
CA VAL A 747 -21.79 -0.73 35.38
C VAL A 747 -23.24 -0.32 35.15
N ILE A 748 -23.66 0.75 35.83
CA ILE A 748 -25.04 1.26 35.81
C ILE A 748 -24.97 2.73 35.45
N MET A 749 -25.53 3.07 34.29
CA MET A 749 -25.62 4.42 33.74
C MET A 749 -27.09 4.83 33.69
N MET A 750 -27.37 6.09 33.94
CA MET A 750 -28.75 6.59 33.98
C MET A 750 -28.81 8.07 33.62
N THR A 751 -29.96 8.52 33.12
CA THR A 751 -30.22 9.94 32.85
C THR A 751 -30.73 10.69 34.10
N ASP A 752 -30.76 12.00 33.95
CA ASP A 752 -31.19 13.03 34.90
C ASP A 752 -32.56 12.68 35.49
N GLY A 753 -33.50 12.24 34.66
CA GLY A 753 -34.86 11.91 35.09
C GLY A 753 -34.91 10.82 36.16
N ILE A 754 -33.87 9.99 36.27
CA ILE A 754 -33.74 8.94 37.29
C ILE A 754 -32.91 9.41 38.48
N TYR A 755 -31.76 10.04 38.23
CA TYR A 755 -30.86 10.47 39.29
C TYR A 755 -31.45 11.62 40.13
N ASP A 756 -32.23 12.51 39.51
CA ASP A 756 -32.84 13.68 40.13
C ASP A 756 -34.24 13.42 40.69
N ALA A 757 -34.76 12.21 40.52
CA ALA A 757 -36.07 11.80 41.01
C ALA A 757 -36.37 12.06 42.51
N PRO A 758 -35.42 11.92 43.48
CA PRO A 758 -35.70 12.19 44.89
C PRO A 758 -35.82 13.68 45.24
N GLY A 759 -35.55 14.59 44.29
CA GLY A 759 -35.62 16.04 44.46
C GLY A 759 -34.41 16.65 45.17
N TYR A 760 -34.42 17.98 45.31
CA TYR A 760 -33.27 18.77 45.79
C TYR A 760 -32.98 18.68 47.30
N ALA A 761 -33.90 18.14 48.10
CA ALA A 761 -33.80 18.12 49.56
C ALA A 761 -33.07 16.87 50.10
N VAL A 762 -32.69 15.92 49.24
CA VAL A 762 -32.10 14.64 49.63
C VAL A 762 -30.71 14.50 49.01
N ASN A 763 -29.79 13.83 49.72
CA ASN A 763 -28.51 13.44 49.14
C ASN A 763 -28.76 12.34 48.08
N LYS A 764 -28.77 12.76 46.80
CA LYS A 764 -29.08 11.92 45.63
C LYS A 764 -28.15 10.70 45.53
N GLU A 765 -26.85 10.89 45.75
CA GLU A 765 -25.86 9.82 45.67
C GLU A 765 -26.10 8.74 46.73
N LEU A 766 -26.34 9.13 47.99
CA LEU A 766 -26.61 8.19 49.08
C LEU A 766 -27.93 7.44 48.86
N TRP A 767 -28.94 8.12 48.34
CA TRP A 767 -30.23 7.52 48.02
C TRP A 767 -30.09 6.46 46.92
N MET A 768 -29.39 6.80 45.83
CA MET A 768 -29.14 5.88 44.72
C MET A 768 -28.32 4.66 45.15
N LYS A 769 -27.25 4.88 45.95
CA LYS A 769 -26.44 3.79 46.53
C LYS A 769 -27.31 2.79 47.30
N ARG A 770 -28.25 3.26 48.12
CA ARG A 770 -29.18 2.38 48.86
C ARG A 770 -30.11 1.61 47.93
N MET A 771 -30.71 2.29 46.94
CA MET A 771 -31.60 1.65 45.97
C MET A 771 -30.90 0.51 45.22
N LEU A 772 -29.65 0.73 44.77
CA LEU A 772 -28.84 -0.25 44.06
C LEU A 772 -28.37 -1.42 44.94
N GLN A 773 -28.12 -1.16 46.22
CA GLN A 773 -27.77 -2.20 47.20
C GLN A 773 -28.94 -3.13 47.51
N GLU A 774 -30.18 -2.62 47.51
CA GLU A 774 -31.39 -3.42 47.76
C GLU A 774 -31.77 -4.36 46.60
N ILE A 775 -31.23 -4.16 45.40
CA ILE A 775 -31.56 -4.99 44.23
C ILE A 775 -30.71 -6.27 44.30
N GLU A 776 -31.30 -7.38 44.76
CA GLU A 776 -30.64 -8.69 44.83
C GLU A 776 -30.78 -9.45 43.49
N SER A 777 -30.18 -8.93 42.43
CA SER A 777 -30.07 -9.60 41.14
C SER A 777 -28.74 -9.31 40.47
N ASN A 778 -28.28 -10.26 39.66
CA ASN A 778 -27.08 -10.16 38.82
C ASN A 778 -27.43 -10.11 37.32
N ASP A 779 -28.71 -10.10 36.97
CA ASP A 779 -29.18 -9.99 35.59
C ASP A 779 -29.30 -8.52 35.20
N PRO A 780 -28.55 -8.03 34.18
CA PRO A 780 -28.54 -6.61 33.79
C PRO A 780 -29.94 -6.06 33.48
N GLN A 781 -30.76 -6.82 32.75
CA GLN A 781 -32.09 -6.39 32.36
C GLN A 781 -33.00 -6.26 33.59
N HIS A 782 -33.00 -7.25 34.48
CA HIS A 782 -33.77 -7.19 35.71
C HIS A 782 -33.36 -6.02 36.63
N ILE A 783 -32.06 -5.69 36.69
CA ILE A 783 -31.57 -4.53 37.45
C ILE A 783 -32.12 -3.23 36.85
N ALA A 784 -32.07 -3.08 35.53
CA ALA A 784 -32.58 -1.90 34.84
C ALA A 784 -34.09 -1.71 35.09
N ASP A 785 -34.88 -2.77 34.90
CA ASP A 785 -36.33 -2.76 35.09
C ASP A 785 -36.71 -2.46 36.56
N CYS A 786 -36.03 -3.11 37.52
CA CYS A 786 -36.30 -2.93 38.94
C CYS A 786 -35.96 -1.52 39.42
N LEU A 787 -34.84 -0.95 38.93
CA LEU A 787 -34.44 0.41 39.27
C LEU A 787 -35.46 1.42 38.75
N LEU A 788 -35.84 1.30 37.47
CA LEU A 788 -36.84 2.17 36.85
C LEU A 788 -38.18 2.08 37.59
N GLU A 789 -38.66 0.88 37.89
CA GLU A 789 -39.92 0.69 38.60
C GLU A 789 -39.89 1.30 40.01
N LYS A 790 -38.80 1.10 40.77
CA LYS A 790 -38.65 1.70 42.11
C LYS A 790 -38.73 3.22 42.06
N VAL A 791 -38.11 3.84 41.06
CA VAL A 791 -38.10 5.30 40.86
C VAL A 791 -39.49 5.82 40.50
N ILE A 792 -40.19 5.17 39.58
CA ILE A 792 -41.58 5.52 39.20
C ILE A 792 -42.52 5.41 40.40
N ARG A 793 -42.40 4.33 41.19
CA ARG A 793 -43.20 4.14 42.41
C ARG A 793 -42.92 5.22 43.46
N TYR A 794 -41.66 5.65 43.58
CA TYR A 794 -41.28 6.76 44.47
C TYR A 794 -41.93 8.08 44.05
N GLN A 795 -42.04 8.34 42.74
CA GLN A 795 -42.73 9.51 42.17
C GLN A 795 -44.26 9.34 42.05
N GLN A 796 -44.87 8.42 42.80
CA GLN A 796 -46.32 8.20 42.80
C GLN A 796 -46.90 7.84 41.41
N ASN A 797 -46.15 7.08 40.61
CA ASN A 797 -46.49 6.69 39.23
C ASN A 797 -46.66 7.87 38.25
N GLN A 798 -45.98 8.99 38.52
CA GLN A 798 -45.86 10.09 37.57
C GLN A 798 -44.45 10.13 37.00
N ILE A 799 -44.33 10.37 35.70
CA ILE A 799 -43.04 10.47 34.99
C ILE A 799 -42.85 11.95 34.63
N HIS A 800 -42.05 12.64 35.44
CA HIS A 800 -41.82 14.09 35.30
C HIS A 800 -40.80 14.44 34.20
N ASP A 801 -39.94 13.50 33.83
CA ASP A 801 -38.92 13.66 32.79
C ASP A 801 -38.62 12.33 32.12
N ASP A 802 -37.89 12.36 31.00
CA ASP A 802 -37.42 11.15 30.33
C ASP A 802 -36.48 10.37 31.25
N MET A 803 -36.70 9.06 31.37
CA MET A 803 -35.98 8.19 32.27
C MET A 803 -35.35 7.05 31.48
N THR A 804 -34.03 6.93 31.50
CA THR A 804 -33.33 5.80 30.87
C THR A 804 -32.26 5.24 31.80
N VAL A 805 -32.23 3.91 31.97
CA VAL A 805 -31.18 3.15 32.65
C VAL A 805 -30.53 2.21 31.65
N VAL A 806 -29.20 2.21 31.61
CA VAL A 806 -28.39 1.24 30.87
C VAL A 806 -27.48 0.52 31.87
N VAL A 807 -27.54 -0.81 31.86
CA VAL A 807 -26.75 -1.67 32.74
C VAL A 807 -25.85 -2.53 31.87
N GLY A 808 -24.54 -2.53 32.14
CA GLY A 808 -23.56 -3.41 31.51
C GLY A 808 -22.87 -4.27 32.57
N LYS A 809 -22.87 -5.59 32.40
CA LYS A 809 -22.20 -6.52 33.29
C LYS A 809 -21.01 -7.15 32.58
N VAL A 810 -19.87 -7.11 33.24
CA VAL A 810 -18.62 -7.72 32.74
C VAL A 810 -18.54 -9.14 33.28
N GLU A 811 -18.47 -10.13 32.40
CA GLU A 811 -18.25 -11.53 32.76
C GLU A 811 -16.99 -12.07 32.07
N HIS A 812 -16.41 -13.16 32.58
CA HIS A 812 -15.36 -13.85 31.83
C HIS A 812 -15.98 -14.50 30.60
N TYR A 813 -15.38 -14.27 29.44
CA TYR A 813 -15.76 -14.99 28.22
C TYR A 813 -15.44 -16.48 28.41
N GLN A 814 -16.47 -17.31 28.47
CA GLN A 814 -16.33 -18.77 28.51
C GLN A 814 -16.79 -19.33 27.17
N PRO A 815 -15.89 -19.82 26.30
CA PRO A 815 -16.31 -20.47 25.07
C PRO A 815 -17.11 -21.74 25.41
N GLU A 816 -18.15 -22.04 24.61
CA GLU A 816 -19.12 -23.13 24.87
C GLU A 816 -18.48 -24.51 25.13
N TRP A 817 -17.21 -24.71 24.74
CA TRP A 817 -16.46 -25.96 24.84
C TRP A 817 -15.39 -25.99 25.95
N ALA A 818 -15.30 -24.96 26.81
CA ALA A 818 -14.32 -24.86 27.91
C ALA A 818 -14.45 -25.95 29.00
N THR A 819 -15.47 -26.81 28.93
CA THR A 819 -15.82 -27.82 29.94
C THR A 819 -15.08 -29.17 29.79
N LEU A 820 -14.17 -29.33 28.83
CA LEU A 820 -13.37 -30.56 28.71
C LEU A 820 -12.23 -30.62 29.74
N HIS A 821 -12.52 -31.19 30.91
CA HIS A 821 -11.48 -31.65 31.85
C HIS A 821 -10.86 -32.95 31.35
N VAL A 822 -9.55 -32.94 31.06
CA VAL A 822 -8.76 -34.16 30.84
C VAL A 822 -8.41 -34.74 32.22
N PRO A 823 -8.90 -35.95 32.60
CA PRO A 823 -8.53 -36.54 33.88
C PRO A 823 -7.05 -36.91 33.87
N GLY A 824 -6.28 -36.44 34.85
CA GLY A 824 -4.87 -36.81 35.06
C GLY A 824 -3.82 -35.73 34.78
N VAL A 825 -4.22 -34.50 34.45
CA VAL A 825 -3.31 -33.35 34.37
C VAL A 825 -3.69 -32.35 35.47
N ASP A 826 -2.84 -32.21 36.48
CA ASP A 826 -3.04 -31.19 37.51
C ASP A 826 -2.80 -29.79 36.93
N ARG A 827 -3.72 -28.85 37.23
CA ARG A 827 -3.52 -27.42 36.93
C ARG A 827 -2.28 -26.94 37.69
N MET A 828 -1.31 -26.36 36.97
CA MET A 828 -0.20 -25.67 37.62
C MET A 828 -0.71 -24.41 38.32
N GLU A 829 -0.53 -24.31 39.64
CA GLU A 829 -0.73 -23.07 40.37
C GLU A 829 0.37 -22.07 39.99
N ARG A 830 -0.02 -20.93 39.42
CA ARG A 830 0.90 -19.81 39.20
C ARG A 830 1.43 -19.33 40.56
N PRO A 831 2.75 -19.13 40.74
CA PRO A 831 3.23 -18.40 41.91
C PRO A 831 2.69 -16.97 41.83
N ARG A 832 1.90 -16.58 42.84
CA ARG A 832 1.54 -15.18 43.04
C ARG A 832 2.82 -14.41 43.35
N THR A 833 3.27 -13.57 42.43
CA THR A 833 4.21 -12.50 42.75
C THR A 833 3.48 -11.55 43.70
N VAL A 834 3.90 -11.58 44.97
CA VAL A 834 3.47 -10.59 45.96
C VAL A 834 4.20 -9.29 45.64
N SER A 835 3.39 -8.28 45.29
CA SER A 835 3.67 -6.83 45.17
C SER A 835 4.84 -6.38 44.32
#